data_AF-A0A267EW95-F1
#
_entry.id   AF-A0A267EW95-F1
#
_cell.length_a   1.000
_cell.length_b   1.000
_cell.length_c   1.000
_cell.angle_alpha   90.00
_cell.angle_beta   90.00
_cell.angle_gamma   90.00
#
_symmetry.space_group_name_H-M   'P 1'
#
loop_
_entity.id
_entity.type
_entity.pdbx_description
1 polymer ?
#
loop_
_entity_poly.entity_id
_entity_poly.type
_entity_poly.pdbx_seq_one_letter_code
_entity_poly.pdbx_strand_id
1 'polypeptide(L)'
;MPNPTKCLLTTVSTIARCTRGISTGSCQAHRASRLLQQMIQCKDMTRVMRWLEDGRDIECPTHSIGYTLLHAAARYNRVGLVECLIEGKANVNAQSLWGAAPLHFAVQKNSLLSLKRLLAVPGIQVGIRTRNGLSPLHYAADNGHLEAAELLVEAGADMNEQTEDGRAPLHFACLKGHKEFALWLIDSGTANCSLIKKDGKTALHLANFEDIARRLIEKGVGLNTKAVNGRTALFLAAASNNAEVVASLLKAGALVNFADNKGQTPFHIACNNNCEEVVRMLQQERLNPNASDKLGCSALHLAADNGHSEIVYQLLEKKKIRVNSRDCQGRTPLYFAAHRGQIKAVKLLAECNRTELNIQGNDGNTPLHAAADCGHTEVVEALLKAGCNVNLHNSTRSGVPLHFAADRGFVKIVQLLLGYDAEVDAKSSEGWTALHFASRLGRTEVARILVERGACVNSSGRHGWTPLHVATRMGHGEIVKLLIGKSADVGIELEDGNAPLHFAAQNGHPEIITMLLDAGASPTQKAHRTSATPIDLAAVFNRHVSLKLMLQSLCRKGVDLLNEKSLESLDRTKLKEAQELLSTDRPQRDTKIRSQELHEAMNEAGFIRERCVTQTAMSHVLEEIIQSHSGQTMCLTGSFSEGWGCSLTRLDGIVDLNSDLDMTVFIKGLRYHLKGFCKCTKLKESPEDDNRRREITERQRNTLEYSQGHVKFSGHSSNPVRNFYGSIKRPAMDEAVAYNCCSYPDMPILDAKTTKISKVCMDKLKRESLRHNSCHLVSAAPPGMEGLYIRVSTALLEKKMTRHLNVVQGQVLTILKYLTKSVVNKNKRALKSYHVKTLIYWMVNEVAEEEWMPNNLISLVEKALNKLAEDLERLRGC
;
A
#
# COMPACT_ATOMS: atom_id res chain seq x y z
N MET A 1 40.28 -53.13 -50.07
CA MET A 1 39.81 -54.51 -49.78
C MET A 1 40.61 -55.04 -48.61
N PRO A 2 40.00 -55.68 -47.59
CA PRO A 2 38.98 -56.73 -47.70
C PRO A 2 37.55 -56.30 -47.33
N ASN A 3 36.65 -57.25 -47.58
CA ASN A 3 35.22 -57.16 -47.87
C ASN A 3 34.32 -57.30 -46.60
N PRO A 4 33.04 -56.92 -46.70
CA PRO A 4 32.03 -56.87 -45.65
C PRO A 4 31.27 -58.19 -45.53
N THR A 5 31.01 -58.68 -44.32
CA THR A 5 29.83 -59.52 -43.97
C THR A 5 29.90 -59.90 -42.50
N LYS A 6 29.18 -59.17 -41.64
CA LYS A 6 28.50 -59.63 -40.40
C LYS A 6 28.00 -58.44 -39.58
N CYS A 7 27.19 -57.57 -40.19
CA CYS A 7 26.46 -56.53 -39.45
C CYS A 7 25.05 -56.31 -40.04
N LEU A 8 24.37 -57.41 -40.38
CA LEU A 8 23.03 -57.39 -40.99
C LEU A 8 22.03 -58.34 -40.29
N LEU A 9 22.26 -58.69 -39.02
CA LEU A 9 21.33 -59.51 -38.24
C LEU A 9 21.10 -58.97 -36.82
N THR A 10 21.04 -57.64 -36.66
CA THR A 10 20.60 -57.01 -35.41
C THR A 10 19.89 -55.67 -35.61
N THR A 11 19.30 -55.46 -36.80
CA THR A 11 18.59 -54.23 -37.18
C THR A 11 17.07 -54.31 -36.95
N VAL A 12 16.56 -55.28 -36.17
CA VAL A 12 15.10 -55.40 -35.92
C VAL A 12 14.71 -55.50 -34.43
N SER A 13 15.64 -55.61 -33.48
CA SER A 13 15.30 -55.71 -32.05
C SER A 13 15.53 -54.45 -31.20
N THR A 14 16.09 -53.37 -31.77
CA THR A 14 16.44 -52.15 -31.00
C THR A 14 15.46 -50.98 -31.20
N ILE A 15 14.48 -51.08 -32.11
CA ILE A 15 13.44 -50.03 -32.30
C ILE A 15 12.26 -50.19 -31.31
N ALA A 16 12.14 -51.32 -30.60
CA ALA A 16 11.04 -51.56 -29.67
C ALA A 16 11.32 -51.21 -28.19
N ARG A 17 12.50 -50.63 -27.85
CA ARG A 17 12.88 -50.37 -26.44
C ARG A 17 13.07 -48.91 -26.03
N CYS A 18 12.80 -47.94 -26.92
CA CYS A 18 12.94 -46.51 -26.63
C CYS A 18 11.63 -45.74 -26.37
N THR A 19 10.47 -46.41 -26.24
CA THR A 19 9.18 -45.74 -25.93
C THR A 19 8.58 -46.10 -24.57
N ARG A 20 9.30 -46.80 -23.69
CA ARG A 20 8.89 -47.01 -22.29
C ARG A 20 10.03 -46.67 -21.33
N GLY A 21 10.10 -45.39 -20.96
CA GLY A 21 11.07 -44.87 -20.00
C GLY A 21 10.92 -43.38 -19.69
N ILE A 22 9.69 -42.85 -19.75
CA ILE A 22 9.39 -41.47 -19.32
C ILE A 22 8.78 -41.55 -17.92
N SER A 23 9.63 -41.66 -16.89
CA SER A 23 9.38 -41.18 -15.53
C SER A 23 10.48 -41.72 -14.61
N THR A 24 11.52 -40.91 -14.36
CA THR A 24 12.50 -40.95 -13.23
C THR A 24 13.91 -40.48 -13.60
N GLY A 25 14.24 -40.27 -14.89
CA GLY A 25 15.59 -39.89 -15.34
C GLY A 25 16.01 -38.41 -15.20
N SER A 26 15.13 -37.50 -14.76
CA SER A 26 15.41 -36.05 -14.81
C SER A 26 16.49 -35.56 -13.83
N CYS A 27 16.80 -36.31 -12.77
CA CYS A 27 17.70 -35.82 -11.70
C CYS A 27 19.19 -36.15 -11.93
N GLN A 28 19.52 -37.26 -12.59
CA GLN A 28 20.92 -37.65 -12.89
C GLN A 28 21.49 -36.94 -14.13
N ALA A 29 20.70 -36.79 -15.19
CA ALA A 29 21.10 -36.05 -16.38
C ALA A 29 21.38 -34.56 -16.05
N HIS A 30 20.56 -33.92 -15.20
CA HIS A 30 20.78 -32.54 -14.77
C HIS A 30 22.01 -32.33 -13.87
N ARG A 31 22.36 -33.30 -13.02
CA ARG A 31 23.57 -33.23 -12.19
C ARG A 31 24.84 -33.35 -13.05
N ALA A 32 24.88 -34.29 -13.99
CA ALA A 32 26.01 -34.46 -14.93
C ALA A 32 26.18 -33.23 -15.84
N SER A 33 25.07 -32.68 -16.33
CA SER A 33 24.98 -31.50 -17.18
C SER A 33 25.52 -30.22 -16.49
N ARG A 34 25.19 -29.99 -15.22
CA ARG A 34 25.76 -28.88 -14.40
C ARG A 34 27.24 -29.05 -14.09
N LEU A 35 27.67 -30.27 -13.73
CA LEU A 35 29.09 -30.58 -13.50
C LEU A 35 29.91 -30.33 -14.76
N LEU A 36 29.40 -30.72 -15.94
CA LEU A 36 30.06 -30.51 -17.23
C LEU A 36 30.21 -29.02 -17.56
N GLN A 37 29.19 -28.20 -17.31
CA GLN A 37 29.31 -26.75 -17.45
C GLN A 37 30.34 -26.14 -16.48
N GLN A 38 30.34 -26.57 -15.22
CA GLN A 38 31.34 -26.13 -14.23
C GLN A 38 32.75 -26.52 -14.65
N MET A 39 32.95 -27.72 -15.21
CA MET A 39 34.26 -28.16 -15.70
C MET A 39 34.77 -27.31 -16.86
N ILE A 40 33.90 -26.96 -17.82
CA ILE A 40 34.23 -26.07 -18.95
C ILE A 40 34.52 -24.63 -18.46
N GLN A 41 33.77 -24.16 -17.46
CA GLN A 41 33.96 -22.85 -16.84
C GLN A 41 35.29 -22.80 -16.06
N CYS A 42 35.61 -23.83 -15.29
CA CYS A 42 36.79 -23.91 -14.42
C CYS A 42 38.11 -24.30 -15.11
N LYS A 43 38.14 -24.40 -16.46
CA LYS A 43 39.32 -24.78 -17.28
C LYS A 43 39.83 -26.22 -17.07
N ASP A 44 39.04 -27.13 -16.50
CA ASP A 44 39.47 -28.52 -16.26
C ASP A 44 39.32 -29.37 -17.54
N MET A 45 40.21 -29.15 -18.51
CA MET A 45 40.14 -29.78 -19.84
C MET A 45 40.40 -31.29 -19.79
N THR A 46 41.23 -31.75 -18.86
CA THR A 46 41.59 -33.17 -18.71
C THR A 46 40.38 -34.04 -18.37
N ARG A 47 39.47 -33.55 -17.54
CA ARG A 47 38.21 -34.26 -17.22
C ARG A 47 37.20 -34.21 -18.36
N VAL A 48 37.16 -33.13 -19.13
CA VAL A 48 36.29 -33.00 -20.31
C VAL A 48 36.75 -33.95 -21.42
N MET A 49 38.06 -34.08 -21.66
CA MET A 49 38.61 -35.01 -22.66
C MET A 49 38.37 -36.47 -22.27
N ARG A 50 38.58 -36.87 -21.00
CA ARG A 50 38.20 -38.21 -20.52
C ARG A 50 36.71 -38.50 -20.68
N TRP A 51 35.86 -37.50 -20.46
CA TRP A 51 34.41 -37.64 -20.63
C TRP A 51 34.01 -37.92 -22.09
N LEU A 52 34.76 -37.39 -23.08
CA LEU A 52 34.60 -37.66 -24.51
C LEU A 52 35.20 -39.02 -24.92
N GLU A 53 36.34 -39.41 -24.35
CA GLU A 53 37.00 -40.72 -24.57
C GLU A 53 36.12 -41.91 -24.13
N ASP A 54 35.24 -41.71 -23.14
CA ASP A 54 34.28 -42.70 -22.64
C ASP A 54 33.13 -43.03 -23.64
N GLY A 55 33.15 -42.49 -24.87
CA GLY A 55 32.17 -42.81 -25.93
C GLY A 55 30.77 -42.24 -25.70
N ARG A 56 30.65 -41.17 -24.91
CA ARG A 56 29.37 -40.52 -24.59
C ARG A 56 28.93 -39.58 -25.71
N ASP A 57 27.61 -39.41 -25.86
CA ASP A 57 27.01 -38.59 -26.91
C ASP A 57 27.52 -37.13 -26.90
N ILE A 58 28.14 -36.72 -28.01
CA ILE A 58 28.74 -35.38 -28.22
C ILE A 58 27.65 -34.30 -28.28
N GLU A 59 26.42 -34.66 -28.68
CA GLU A 59 25.27 -33.76 -28.74
C GLU A 59 24.49 -33.69 -27.41
N CYS A 60 24.99 -34.35 -26.36
CA CYS A 60 24.32 -34.39 -25.06
C CYS A 60 24.10 -32.96 -24.50
N PRO A 61 22.86 -32.61 -24.12
CA PRO A 61 22.55 -31.27 -23.64
C PRO A 61 23.16 -30.99 -22.26
N THR A 62 24.05 -30.00 -22.22
CA THR A 62 24.66 -29.35 -21.05
C THR A 62 23.70 -28.44 -20.27
N HIS A 63 22.47 -28.25 -20.74
CA HIS A 63 21.44 -27.50 -20.04
C HIS A 63 20.04 -28.04 -20.34
N SER A 64 19.08 -27.81 -19.43
CA SER A 64 17.64 -28.06 -19.65
C SER A 64 17.03 -27.33 -20.85
N ILE A 65 17.81 -26.44 -21.47
CA ILE A 65 17.39 -25.57 -22.59
C ILE A 65 17.96 -26.08 -23.93
N GLY A 66 18.60 -27.26 -23.94
CA GLY A 66 19.13 -27.89 -25.16
C GLY A 66 20.48 -27.35 -25.62
N TYR A 67 21.33 -26.86 -24.71
CA TYR A 67 22.69 -26.39 -25.05
C TYR A 67 23.65 -27.57 -25.19
N THR A 68 24.23 -27.79 -26.36
CA THR A 68 25.28 -28.81 -26.54
C THR A 68 26.60 -28.40 -25.89
N LEU A 69 27.56 -29.33 -25.78
CA LEU A 69 28.94 -29.05 -25.35
C LEU A 69 29.58 -27.92 -26.15
N LEU A 70 29.29 -27.88 -27.46
CA LEU A 70 29.83 -26.86 -28.36
C LEU A 70 29.29 -25.46 -28.05
N HIS A 71 28.04 -25.33 -27.59
CA HIS A 71 27.50 -24.05 -27.13
C HIS A 71 28.28 -23.51 -25.93
N ALA A 72 28.58 -24.37 -24.95
CA ALA A 72 29.34 -23.99 -23.78
C ALA A 72 30.80 -23.65 -24.13
N ALA A 73 31.44 -24.47 -24.98
CA ALA A 73 32.80 -24.22 -25.45
C ALA A 73 32.93 -22.88 -26.20
N ALA A 74 31.97 -22.59 -27.08
CA ALA A 74 31.89 -21.32 -27.81
C ALA A 74 31.65 -20.12 -26.89
N ARG A 75 30.74 -20.25 -25.91
CA ARG A 75 30.41 -19.19 -24.93
C ARG A 75 31.59 -18.79 -24.03
N TYR A 76 32.44 -19.76 -23.67
CA TYR A 76 33.56 -19.56 -22.73
C TYR A 76 34.93 -19.45 -23.44
N ASN A 77 34.95 -19.22 -24.75
CA ASN A 77 36.14 -19.07 -25.58
C ASN A 77 37.16 -20.23 -25.43
N ARG A 78 36.68 -21.48 -25.40
CA ARG A 78 37.52 -22.68 -25.21
C ARG A 78 37.92 -23.27 -26.56
N VAL A 79 38.88 -22.64 -27.23
CA VAL A 79 39.30 -22.97 -28.61
C VAL A 79 39.66 -24.45 -28.78
N GLY A 80 40.53 -25.01 -27.93
CA GLY A 80 40.92 -26.43 -28.05
C GLY A 80 39.76 -27.42 -27.84
N LEU A 81 38.76 -27.05 -27.03
CA LEU A 81 37.54 -27.85 -26.89
C LEU A 81 36.62 -27.70 -28.11
N VAL A 82 36.52 -26.49 -28.67
CA VAL A 82 35.80 -26.26 -29.94
C VAL A 82 36.43 -27.10 -31.05
N GLU A 83 37.76 -27.14 -31.17
CA GLU A 83 38.50 -27.96 -32.14
C GLU A 83 38.22 -29.45 -31.97
N CYS A 84 38.38 -29.98 -30.75
CA CYS A 84 38.11 -31.39 -30.46
C CYS A 84 36.67 -31.79 -30.78
N LEU A 85 35.68 -30.93 -30.45
CA LEU A 85 34.28 -31.20 -30.75
C LEU A 85 34.00 -31.16 -32.26
N ILE A 86 34.60 -30.24 -33.01
CA ILE A 86 34.49 -30.17 -34.48
C ILE A 86 35.10 -31.44 -35.12
N GLU A 87 36.28 -31.87 -34.68
CA GLU A 87 36.93 -33.11 -35.14
C GLU A 87 36.08 -34.34 -34.81
N GLY A 88 35.42 -34.33 -33.65
CA GLY A 88 34.41 -35.31 -33.23
C GLY A 88 33.09 -35.26 -34.01
N LYS A 89 33.00 -34.45 -35.07
CA LYS A 89 31.80 -34.25 -35.91
C LYS A 89 30.59 -33.68 -35.17
N ALA A 90 30.81 -32.87 -34.14
CA ALA A 90 29.74 -32.12 -33.49
C ALA A 90 29.00 -31.22 -34.49
N ASN A 91 27.68 -31.12 -34.36
CA ASN A 91 26.87 -30.25 -35.19
C ASN A 91 27.12 -28.78 -34.83
N VAL A 92 27.92 -28.10 -35.66
CA VAL A 92 28.26 -26.68 -35.50
C VAL A 92 27.06 -25.73 -35.60
N ASN A 93 25.97 -26.20 -36.22
CA ASN A 93 24.71 -25.47 -36.37
C ASN A 93 23.62 -25.98 -35.42
N ALA A 94 23.96 -26.79 -34.41
CA ALA A 94 22.98 -27.29 -33.43
C ALA A 94 22.23 -26.13 -32.78
N GLN A 95 20.89 -26.17 -32.79
CA GLN A 95 20.07 -25.13 -32.21
C GLN A 95 19.53 -25.55 -30.84
N SER A 96 19.68 -24.66 -29.86
CA SER A 96 18.99 -24.77 -28.57
C SER A 96 17.46 -24.66 -28.72
N LEU A 97 16.72 -24.86 -27.62
CA LEU A 97 15.25 -24.69 -27.62
C LEU A 97 14.77 -23.29 -28.07
N TRP A 98 15.64 -22.28 -28.10
CA TRP A 98 15.31 -20.92 -28.56
C TRP A 98 15.82 -20.64 -30.00
N GLY A 99 16.35 -21.65 -30.68
CA GLY A 99 16.96 -21.51 -32.01
C GLY A 99 18.39 -20.95 -32.00
N ALA A 100 18.96 -20.65 -30.83
CA ALA A 100 20.32 -20.11 -30.74
C ALA A 100 21.35 -21.24 -30.93
N ALA A 101 22.29 -21.00 -31.85
CA ALA A 101 23.40 -21.89 -32.20
C ALA A 101 24.72 -21.49 -31.51
N PRO A 102 25.76 -22.34 -31.46
CA PRO A 102 27.06 -22.02 -30.86
C PRO A 102 27.65 -20.69 -31.35
N LEU A 103 27.45 -20.37 -32.63
CA LEU A 103 27.88 -19.12 -33.25
C LEU A 103 27.29 -17.87 -32.56
N HIS A 104 26.01 -17.90 -32.16
CA HIS A 104 25.37 -16.81 -31.42
C HIS A 104 26.03 -16.57 -30.05
N PHE A 105 26.41 -17.65 -29.36
CA PHE A 105 27.04 -17.56 -28.04
C PHE A 105 28.48 -17.07 -28.11
N ALA A 106 29.23 -17.50 -29.12
CA ALA A 106 30.57 -16.99 -29.37
C ALA A 106 30.53 -15.46 -29.59
N VAL A 107 29.59 -14.99 -30.41
CA VAL A 107 29.42 -13.56 -30.70
C VAL A 107 28.92 -12.80 -29.47
N GLN A 108 27.86 -13.26 -28.80
CA GLN A 108 27.30 -12.61 -27.61
C GLN A 108 28.36 -12.38 -26.51
N LYS A 109 29.30 -13.33 -26.35
CA LYS A 109 30.37 -13.26 -25.35
C LYS A 109 31.70 -12.74 -25.89
N ASN A 110 31.73 -12.21 -27.12
CA ASN A 110 32.93 -11.72 -27.78
C ASN A 110 34.11 -12.72 -27.73
N SER A 111 33.81 -14.01 -27.94
CA SER A 111 34.77 -15.11 -27.91
C SER A 111 35.43 -15.26 -29.29
N LEU A 112 36.28 -14.29 -29.65
CA LEU A 112 36.80 -14.12 -31.02
C LEU A 112 37.57 -15.33 -31.55
N LEU A 113 38.35 -16.02 -30.72
CA LEU A 113 39.13 -17.19 -31.18
C LEU A 113 38.21 -18.38 -31.48
N SER A 114 37.25 -18.65 -30.59
CA SER A 114 36.22 -19.66 -30.85
C SER A 114 35.34 -19.28 -32.04
N LEU A 115 35.03 -17.99 -32.24
CA LEU A 115 34.32 -17.49 -33.41
C LEU A 115 35.09 -17.76 -34.70
N LYS A 116 36.37 -17.35 -34.78
CA LYS A 116 37.24 -17.62 -35.94
C LYS A 116 37.31 -19.10 -36.28
N ARG A 117 37.42 -19.96 -35.25
CA ARG A 117 37.47 -21.41 -35.48
C ARG A 117 36.15 -21.96 -36.01
N LEU A 118 35.01 -21.52 -35.47
CA LEU A 118 33.68 -21.94 -35.94
C LEU A 118 33.41 -21.48 -37.39
N LEU A 119 33.82 -20.26 -37.75
CA LEU A 119 33.64 -19.71 -39.10
C LEU A 119 34.51 -20.42 -40.15
N ALA A 120 35.63 -21.04 -39.75
CA ALA A 120 36.48 -21.82 -40.64
C ALA A 120 35.92 -23.22 -40.99
N VAL A 121 34.80 -23.65 -40.38
CA VAL A 121 34.24 -24.98 -40.61
C VAL A 121 33.37 -25.00 -41.89
N PRO A 122 33.64 -25.91 -42.85
CA PRO A 122 32.77 -26.07 -44.02
C PRO A 122 31.33 -26.40 -43.61
N GLY A 123 30.35 -25.67 -44.15
CA GLY A 123 28.93 -25.86 -43.85
C GLY A 123 28.40 -25.09 -42.62
N ILE A 124 29.21 -24.21 -42.01
CA ILE A 124 28.72 -23.28 -40.98
C ILE A 124 27.65 -22.34 -41.56
N GLN A 125 26.52 -22.21 -40.88
CA GLN A 125 25.45 -21.30 -41.27
C GLN A 125 25.64 -19.94 -40.59
N VAL A 126 26.26 -18.99 -41.29
CA VAL A 126 26.56 -17.67 -40.73
C VAL A 126 25.28 -16.86 -40.44
N GLY A 127 24.28 -16.95 -41.31
CA GLY A 127 22.95 -16.33 -41.15
C GLY A 127 21.94 -17.16 -40.34
N ILE A 128 22.39 -18.10 -39.50
CA ILE A 128 21.50 -18.96 -38.71
C ILE A 128 20.62 -18.12 -37.79
N ARG A 129 19.31 -18.42 -37.71
CA ARG A 129 18.35 -17.59 -36.97
C ARG A 129 17.79 -18.28 -35.73
N THR A 130 17.68 -17.50 -34.66
CA THR A 130 16.88 -17.87 -33.48
C THR A 130 15.38 -17.89 -33.81
N ARG A 131 14.56 -18.39 -32.86
CA ARG A 131 13.10 -18.37 -33.00
C ARG A 131 12.49 -16.98 -33.18
N ASN A 132 13.15 -15.92 -32.73
CA ASN A 132 12.68 -14.54 -32.90
C ASN A 132 13.29 -13.86 -34.15
N GLY A 133 13.94 -14.65 -35.01
CA GLY A 133 14.59 -14.17 -36.23
C GLY A 133 15.93 -13.44 -36.03
N LEU A 134 16.51 -13.44 -34.82
CA LEU A 134 17.84 -12.85 -34.59
C LEU A 134 18.93 -13.74 -35.19
N SER A 135 19.86 -13.14 -35.93
CA SER A 135 21.08 -13.77 -36.42
C SER A 135 22.30 -13.42 -35.56
N PRO A 136 23.47 -14.06 -35.74
CA PRO A 136 24.68 -13.73 -34.99
C PRO A 136 25.07 -12.26 -35.14
N LEU A 137 24.88 -11.66 -36.32
CA LEU A 137 25.18 -10.24 -36.54
C LEU A 137 24.26 -9.30 -35.73
N HIS A 138 23.00 -9.69 -35.49
CA HIS A 138 22.13 -8.97 -34.57
C HIS A 138 22.65 -9.01 -33.13
N TYR A 139 23.20 -10.15 -32.69
CA TYR A 139 23.82 -10.25 -31.37
C TYR A 139 25.08 -9.41 -31.27
N ALA A 140 25.90 -9.35 -32.32
CA ALA A 140 27.05 -8.45 -32.37
C ALA A 140 26.61 -6.99 -32.24
N ALA A 141 25.58 -6.58 -33.00
CA ALA A 141 25.04 -5.23 -32.99
C ALA A 141 24.34 -4.85 -31.67
N ASP A 142 23.65 -5.78 -31.00
CA ASP A 142 23.01 -5.54 -29.70
C ASP A 142 24.04 -5.32 -28.58
N ASN A 143 25.22 -5.95 -28.70
CA ASN A 143 26.29 -5.90 -27.69
C ASN A 143 27.45 -4.95 -28.06
N GLY A 144 27.49 -4.42 -29.29
CA GLY A 144 28.54 -3.50 -29.75
C GLY A 144 29.88 -4.16 -30.09
N HIS A 145 29.88 -5.47 -30.38
CA HIS A 145 31.11 -6.24 -30.64
C HIS A 145 31.55 -6.10 -32.10
N LEU A 146 32.24 -5.00 -32.43
CA LEU A 146 32.64 -4.64 -33.80
C LEU A 146 33.53 -5.70 -34.46
N GLU A 147 34.60 -6.12 -33.81
CA GLU A 147 35.53 -7.14 -34.34
C GLU A 147 34.82 -8.47 -34.65
N ALA A 148 33.85 -8.86 -33.82
CA ALA A 148 33.05 -10.06 -34.07
C ALA A 148 32.12 -9.88 -35.28
N ALA A 149 31.60 -8.68 -35.51
CA ALA A 149 30.76 -8.37 -36.67
C ALA A 149 31.56 -8.33 -37.97
N GLU A 150 32.77 -7.77 -37.96
CA GLU A 150 33.69 -7.80 -39.11
C GLU A 150 33.96 -9.23 -39.56
N LEU A 151 34.32 -10.12 -38.63
CA LEU A 151 34.53 -11.54 -38.92
C LEU A 151 33.28 -12.23 -39.49
N LEU A 152 32.09 -11.90 -38.98
CA LEU A 152 30.83 -12.45 -39.50
C LEU A 152 30.55 -11.99 -40.93
N VAL A 153 30.79 -10.71 -41.24
CA VAL A 153 30.58 -10.13 -42.57
C VAL A 153 31.60 -10.67 -43.57
N GLU A 154 32.87 -10.81 -43.18
CA GLU A 154 33.90 -11.48 -43.98
C GLU A 154 33.52 -12.93 -44.33
N ALA A 155 32.84 -13.61 -43.40
CA ALA A 155 32.30 -14.95 -43.61
C ALA A 155 30.95 -14.99 -44.36
N GLY A 156 30.43 -13.84 -44.82
CA GLY A 156 29.22 -13.75 -45.65
C GLY A 156 27.91 -13.47 -44.88
N ALA A 157 27.97 -12.89 -43.67
CA ALA A 157 26.76 -12.43 -42.98
C ALA A 157 26.11 -11.25 -43.72
N ASP A 158 24.78 -11.33 -43.93
CA ASP A 158 24.03 -10.23 -44.52
C ASP A 158 23.73 -9.12 -43.49
N MET A 159 24.20 -7.90 -43.78
CA MET A 159 24.00 -6.72 -42.94
C MET A 159 22.55 -6.24 -42.89
N ASN A 160 21.70 -6.71 -43.82
CA ASN A 160 20.33 -6.27 -44.00
C ASN A 160 19.29 -7.25 -43.48
N GLU A 161 19.72 -8.36 -42.88
CA GLU A 161 18.80 -9.33 -42.31
C GLU A 161 17.88 -8.68 -41.30
N GLN A 162 16.58 -8.97 -41.41
CA GLN A 162 15.59 -8.46 -40.47
C GLN A 162 15.08 -9.56 -39.54
N THR A 163 14.93 -9.22 -38.26
CA THR A 163 14.19 -10.04 -37.30
C THR A 163 12.70 -10.12 -37.64
N GLU A 164 11.94 -10.91 -36.89
CA GLU A 164 10.49 -10.96 -37.04
C GLU A 164 9.82 -9.58 -36.84
N ASP A 165 10.42 -8.68 -36.06
CA ASP A 165 9.94 -7.30 -35.87
C ASP A 165 10.37 -6.32 -36.98
N GLY A 166 11.08 -6.80 -38.00
CA GLY A 166 11.64 -5.97 -39.07
C GLY A 166 12.91 -5.22 -38.66
N ARG A 167 13.55 -5.55 -37.53
CA ARG A 167 14.77 -4.87 -37.09
C ARG A 167 15.98 -5.45 -37.79
N ALA A 168 16.79 -4.59 -38.40
CA ALA A 168 18.12 -4.92 -38.92
C ALA A 168 19.21 -4.67 -37.86
N PRO A 169 20.45 -5.22 -38.01
CA PRO A 169 21.57 -4.96 -37.11
C PRO A 169 21.80 -3.46 -36.82
N LEU A 170 21.68 -2.60 -37.84
CA LEU A 170 21.81 -1.15 -37.69
C LEU A 170 20.79 -0.56 -36.68
N HIS A 171 19.55 -1.07 -36.66
CA HIS A 171 18.54 -0.61 -35.70
C HIS A 171 18.93 -0.93 -34.26
N PHE A 172 19.58 -2.08 -34.01
CA PHE A 172 20.07 -2.44 -32.69
C PHE A 172 21.24 -1.54 -32.29
N ALA A 173 22.22 -1.35 -33.18
CA ALA A 173 23.38 -0.50 -32.93
C ALA A 173 22.96 0.95 -32.57
N CYS A 174 22.05 1.55 -33.35
CA CYS A 174 21.52 2.89 -33.07
C CYS A 174 20.76 2.94 -31.73
N LEU A 175 19.83 2.01 -31.51
CA LEU A 175 19.00 1.98 -30.29
C LEU A 175 19.84 1.80 -29.01
N LYS A 176 20.86 0.95 -29.07
CA LYS A 176 21.74 0.64 -27.94
C LYS A 176 22.85 1.68 -27.76
N GLY A 177 23.05 2.55 -28.74
CA GLY A 177 24.07 3.59 -28.69
C GLY A 177 25.49 3.08 -28.94
N HIS A 178 25.66 2.03 -29.74
CA HIS A 178 26.98 1.53 -30.12
C HIS A 178 27.51 2.34 -31.30
N LYS A 179 28.10 3.50 -30.99
CA LYS A 179 28.51 4.52 -31.98
C LYS A 179 29.40 3.97 -33.09
N GLU A 180 30.56 3.42 -32.73
CA GLU A 180 31.53 2.89 -33.71
C GLU A 180 30.93 1.78 -34.58
N PHE A 181 30.16 0.87 -33.96
CA PHE A 181 29.48 -0.20 -34.67
C PHE A 181 28.44 0.33 -35.67
N ALA A 182 27.64 1.33 -35.26
CA ALA A 182 26.64 1.94 -36.12
C ALA A 182 27.30 2.69 -37.30
N LEU A 183 28.36 3.46 -37.04
CA LEU A 183 29.11 4.17 -38.07
C LEU A 183 29.75 3.19 -39.07
N TRP A 184 30.38 2.12 -38.58
CA TRP A 184 30.92 1.06 -39.43
C TRP A 184 29.84 0.45 -40.35
N LEU A 185 28.66 0.13 -39.82
CA LEU A 185 27.55 -0.35 -40.65
C LEU A 185 27.09 0.67 -41.68
N ILE A 186 27.00 1.96 -41.32
CA ILE A 186 26.56 3.02 -42.25
C ILE A 186 27.58 3.25 -43.37
N ASP A 187 28.86 3.16 -43.03
CA ASP A 187 29.96 3.48 -43.94
C ASP A 187 30.38 2.29 -44.82
N SER A 188 30.00 1.06 -44.46
CA SER A 188 30.29 -0.16 -45.24
C SER A 188 29.74 -0.13 -46.68
N GLY A 189 28.72 0.69 -46.94
CA GLY A 189 28.07 0.82 -48.25
C GLY A 189 27.14 -0.34 -48.63
N THR A 190 27.20 -1.46 -47.93
CA THR A 190 26.33 -2.64 -48.14
C THR A 190 25.11 -2.66 -47.23
N ALA A 191 25.14 -1.94 -46.10
CA ALA A 191 23.98 -1.81 -45.23
C ALA A 191 22.96 -0.81 -45.79
N ASN A 192 21.72 -1.27 -45.94
CA ASN A 192 20.57 -0.45 -46.30
C ASN A 192 20.11 0.35 -45.08
N CYS A 193 20.54 1.61 -45.02
CA CYS A 193 20.20 2.55 -43.95
C CYS A 193 18.72 2.96 -43.93
N SER A 194 17.97 2.71 -45.01
CA SER A 194 16.58 3.11 -45.20
C SER A 194 15.57 2.02 -44.80
N LEU A 195 16.03 0.89 -44.25
CA LEU A 195 15.15 -0.16 -43.75
C LEU A 195 14.21 0.38 -42.67
N ILE A 196 12.96 -0.07 -42.72
CA ILE A 196 11.90 0.31 -41.80
C ILE A 196 11.46 -0.94 -41.03
N LYS A 197 11.42 -0.85 -39.70
CA LYS A 197 10.89 -1.93 -38.86
C LYS A 197 9.37 -1.87 -38.76
N LYS A 198 8.72 -2.91 -38.22
CA LYS A 198 7.25 -3.03 -38.22
C LYS A 198 6.49 -1.85 -37.58
N ASP A 199 7.09 -1.12 -36.65
CA ASP A 199 6.47 0.08 -36.06
C ASP A 199 6.70 1.38 -36.88
N GLY A 200 7.22 1.27 -38.10
CA GLY A 200 7.45 2.38 -39.02
C GLY A 200 8.73 3.18 -38.74
N LYS A 201 9.57 2.77 -37.80
CA LYS A 201 10.82 3.49 -37.47
C LYS A 201 11.99 3.05 -38.36
N THR A 202 12.76 4.03 -38.80
CA THR A 202 14.07 3.88 -39.45
C THR A 202 15.21 3.89 -38.43
N ALA A 203 16.44 3.64 -38.87
CA ALA A 203 17.64 3.85 -38.04
C ALA A 203 17.75 5.29 -37.51
N LEU A 204 17.33 6.29 -38.29
CA LEU A 204 17.37 7.70 -37.91
C LEU A 204 16.43 8.02 -36.74
N HIS A 205 15.29 7.33 -36.62
CA HIS A 205 14.40 7.45 -35.46
C HIS A 205 15.02 6.94 -34.16
N LEU A 206 16.06 6.10 -34.26
CA LEU A 206 16.73 5.46 -33.13
C LEU A 206 18.12 6.08 -32.87
N ALA A 207 18.52 7.09 -33.65
CA ALA A 207 19.84 7.70 -33.55
C ALA A 207 19.94 8.55 -32.27
N ASN A 208 20.80 8.13 -31.35
CA ASN A 208 21.08 8.84 -30.10
C ASN A 208 22.32 9.74 -30.16
N PHE A 209 23.11 9.68 -31.24
CA PHE A 209 24.34 10.46 -31.39
C PHE A 209 24.27 11.31 -32.65
N GLU A 210 24.80 12.53 -32.57
CA GLU A 210 24.88 13.49 -33.69
C GLU A 210 25.54 12.85 -34.91
N ASP A 211 26.68 12.19 -34.73
CA ASP A 211 27.45 11.60 -35.81
C ASP A 211 26.65 10.55 -36.59
N ILE A 212 25.94 9.67 -35.88
CA ILE A 212 25.08 8.66 -36.49
C ILE A 212 23.96 9.35 -37.27
N ALA A 213 23.29 10.35 -36.68
CA ALA A 213 22.21 11.07 -37.33
C ALA A 213 22.69 11.77 -38.61
N ARG A 214 23.82 12.49 -38.54
CA ARG A 214 24.46 13.16 -39.67
C ARG A 214 24.81 12.19 -40.79
N ARG A 215 25.48 11.07 -40.47
CA ARG A 215 25.84 10.06 -41.49
C ARG A 215 24.62 9.41 -42.12
N LEU A 216 23.57 9.11 -41.35
CA LEU A 216 22.31 8.59 -41.91
C LEU A 216 21.62 9.60 -42.84
N ILE A 217 21.65 10.89 -42.52
CA ILE A 217 21.12 11.96 -43.38
C ILE A 217 21.92 12.04 -44.68
N GLU A 218 23.26 11.98 -44.62
CA GLU A 218 24.14 11.97 -45.80
C GLU A 218 23.89 10.76 -46.72
N LYS A 219 23.54 9.60 -46.14
CA LYS A 219 23.13 8.40 -46.90
C LYS A 219 21.69 8.47 -47.45
N GLY A 220 20.99 9.58 -47.28
CA GLY A 220 19.66 9.81 -47.87
C GLY A 220 18.51 9.17 -47.11
N VAL A 221 18.66 8.84 -45.82
CA VAL A 221 17.55 8.36 -44.99
C VAL A 221 16.50 9.46 -44.84
N GLY A 222 15.24 9.14 -45.14
CA GLY A 222 14.16 10.13 -45.15
C GLY A 222 13.95 10.83 -43.80
N LEU A 223 14.31 12.12 -43.73
CA LEU A 223 14.26 12.97 -42.53
C LEU A 223 12.87 13.04 -41.87
N ASN A 224 11.82 13.13 -42.71
CA ASN A 224 10.45 13.37 -42.28
C ASN A 224 9.58 12.10 -42.29
N THR A 225 10.21 10.92 -42.38
CA THR A 225 9.51 9.64 -42.32
C THR A 225 8.74 9.55 -41.00
N LYS A 226 7.46 9.15 -41.05
CA LYS A 226 6.63 8.97 -39.86
C LYS A 226 6.58 7.51 -39.47
N ALA A 227 6.85 7.23 -38.20
CA ALA A 227 6.54 5.93 -37.62
C ALA A 227 5.01 5.69 -37.59
N VAL A 228 4.59 4.46 -37.26
CA VAL A 228 3.16 4.08 -37.19
C VAL A 228 2.36 4.97 -36.24
N ASN A 229 2.99 5.48 -35.19
CA ASN A 229 2.38 6.44 -34.24
C ASN A 229 2.41 7.90 -34.72
N GLY A 230 2.86 8.16 -35.95
CA GLY A 230 2.96 9.48 -36.56
C GLY A 230 4.22 10.28 -36.19
N ARG A 231 5.08 9.76 -35.31
CA ARG A 231 6.28 10.47 -34.82
C ARG A 231 7.41 10.42 -35.84
N THR A 232 8.10 11.54 -36.01
CA THR A 232 9.31 11.66 -36.82
C THR A 232 10.58 11.48 -35.97
N ALA A 233 11.75 11.39 -36.62
CA ALA A 233 13.03 11.41 -35.92
C ALA A 233 13.22 12.69 -35.08
N LEU A 234 12.84 13.87 -35.62
CA LEU A 234 12.87 15.14 -34.89
C LEU A 234 11.99 15.12 -33.64
N PHE A 235 10.80 14.53 -33.73
CA PHE A 235 9.91 14.38 -32.56
C PHE A 235 10.58 13.54 -31.46
N LEU A 236 11.21 12.42 -31.82
CA LEU A 236 11.85 11.53 -30.84
C LEU A 236 13.11 12.17 -30.24
N ALA A 237 13.93 12.83 -31.05
CA ALA A 237 15.10 13.57 -30.57
C ALA A 237 14.70 14.69 -29.60
N ALA A 238 13.63 15.43 -29.91
CA ALA A 238 13.07 16.44 -29.01
C ALA A 238 12.52 15.83 -27.72
N ALA A 239 11.83 14.69 -27.79
CA ALA A 239 11.29 14.00 -26.61
C ALA A 239 12.39 13.50 -25.66
N SER A 240 13.55 13.10 -26.21
CA SER A 240 14.71 12.61 -25.45
C SER A 240 15.68 13.72 -25.02
N ASN A 241 15.35 15.00 -25.27
CA ASN A 241 16.23 16.15 -25.00
C ASN A 241 17.62 16.05 -25.66
N ASN A 242 17.69 15.50 -26.88
CA ASN A 242 18.95 15.35 -27.60
C ASN A 242 19.20 16.56 -28.51
N ALA A 243 19.73 17.64 -27.92
CA ALA A 243 19.94 18.92 -28.61
C ALA A 243 20.85 18.78 -29.84
N GLU A 244 21.91 17.99 -29.78
CA GLU A 244 22.85 17.79 -30.89
C GLU A 244 22.17 17.13 -32.11
N VAL A 245 21.40 16.06 -31.88
CA VAL A 245 20.63 15.39 -32.94
C VAL A 245 19.53 16.31 -33.47
N VAL A 246 18.85 17.06 -32.60
CA VAL A 246 17.89 18.09 -33.03
C VAL A 246 18.58 19.11 -33.93
N ALA A 247 19.76 19.62 -33.57
CA ALA A 247 20.50 20.61 -34.35
C ALA A 247 20.80 20.10 -35.76
N SER A 248 21.30 18.87 -35.85
CA SER A 248 21.62 18.22 -37.12
C SER A 248 20.37 18.02 -37.99
N LEU A 249 19.25 17.58 -37.40
CA LEU A 249 17.99 17.40 -38.11
C LEU A 249 17.41 18.73 -38.62
N LEU A 250 17.47 19.80 -37.80
CA LEU A 250 17.01 21.13 -38.21
C LEU A 250 17.88 21.70 -39.33
N LYS A 251 19.20 21.61 -39.20
CA LYS A 251 20.15 22.03 -40.25
C LYS A 251 19.91 21.31 -41.58
N ALA A 252 19.48 20.06 -41.54
CA ALA A 252 19.12 19.27 -42.71
C ALA A 252 17.69 19.50 -43.23
N GLY A 253 16.93 20.43 -42.65
CA GLY A 253 15.59 20.81 -43.11
C GLY A 253 14.45 19.93 -42.60
N ALA A 254 14.58 19.30 -41.43
CA ALA A 254 13.49 18.54 -40.81
C ALA A 254 12.28 19.44 -40.50
N LEU A 255 11.07 18.95 -40.81
CA LEU A 255 9.83 19.71 -40.68
C LEU A 255 9.37 19.78 -39.21
N VAL A 256 9.49 20.96 -38.60
CA VAL A 256 9.17 21.22 -37.19
C VAL A 256 7.69 21.11 -36.83
N ASN A 257 6.79 21.22 -37.81
CA ASN A 257 5.33 21.22 -37.59
C ASN A 257 4.68 19.84 -37.78
N PHE A 258 5.46 18.78 -38.02
CA PHE A 258 4.90 17.43 -38.18
C PHE A 258 4.40 16.88 -36.86
N ALA A 259 3.08 16.71 -36.78
CA ALA A 259 2.41 16.15 -35.62
C ALA A 259 2.35 14.62 -35.65
N ASP A 260 2.37 14.03 -34.46
CA ASP A 260 2.08 12.62 -34.22
C ASP A 260 0.58 12.31 -34.31
N ASN A 261 0.19 11.04 -34.08
CA ASN A 261 -1.21 10.64 -34.17
C ASN A 261 -2.11 11.29 -33.09
N LYS A 262 -1.54 11.92 -32.07
CA LYS A 262 -2.26 12.71 -31.06
C LYS A 262 -2.33 14.19 -31.41
N GLY A 263 -1.74 14.62 -32.52
CA GLY A 263 -1.64 16.04 -32.89
C GLY A 263 -0.47 16.76 -32.24
N GLN A 264 0.42 16.07 -31.51
CA GLN A 264 1.57 16.71 -30.84
C GLN A 264 2.73 16.88 -31.82
N THR A 265 3.29 18.09 -31.86
CA THR A 265 4.51 18.42 -32.64
C THR A 265 5.77 18.23 -31.78
N PRO A 266 6.99 18.21 -32.38
CA PRO A 266 8.24 18.26 -31.63
C PRO A 266 8.29 19.38 -30.57
N PHE A 267 7.66 20.53 -30.87
CA PHE A 267 7.56 21.64 -29.93
C PHE A 267 6.68 21.31 -28.71
N HIS A 268 5.55 20.63 -28.90
CA HIS A 268 4.70 20.19 -27.78
C HIS A 268 5.47 19.27 -26.82
N ILE A 269 6.16 18.26 -27.36
CA ILE A 269 6.85 17.28 -26.52
C ILE A 269 8.09 17.87 -25.85
N ALA A 270 8.81 18.77 -26.51
CA ALA A 270 9.92 19.51 -25.90
C ALA A 270 9.44 20.37 -24.72
N CYS A 271 8.33 21.11 -24.89
CA CYS A 271 7.71 21.88 -23.81
C CYS A 271 7.18 20.98 -22.68
N ASN A 272 6.63 19.81 -22.99
CA ASN A 272 6.13 18.86 -22.00
C ASN A 272 7.23 18.21 -21.16
N ASN A 273 8.42 17.98 -21.74
CA ASN A 273 9.52 17.24 -21.13
C ASN A 273 10.62 18.15 -20.54
N ASN A 274 10.37 19.46 -20.43
CA ASN A 274 11.32 20.46 -19.96
C ASN A 274 12.62 20.56 -20.78
N CYS A 275 12.54 20.40 -22.10
CA CYS A 275 13.70 20.44 -22.99
C CYS A 275 14.01 21.88 -23.43
N GLU A 276 14.48 22.72 -22.50
CA GLU A 276 14.63 24.17 -22.71
C GLU A 276 15.49 24.53 -23.94
N GLU A 277 16.64 23.89 -24.11
CA GLU A 277 17.53 24.15 -25.25
C GLU A 277 16.84 23.78 -26.58
N VAL A 278 16.21 22.61 -26.63
CA VAL A 278 15.42 22.16 -27.80
C VAL A 278 14.27 23.13 -28.08
N VAL A 279 13.59 23.65 -27.05
CA VAL A 279 12.54 24.66 -27.21
C VAL A 279 13.11 25.93 -27.86
N ARG A 280 14.27 26.43 -27.41
CA ARG A 280 14.93 27.60 -28.02
C ARG A 280 15.31 27.34 -29.48
N MET A 281 15.89 26.17 -29.77
CA MET A 281 16.27 25.78 -31.13
C MET A 281 15.05 25.72 -32.06
N LEU A 282 13.98 25.06 -31.64
CA LEU A 282 12.75 24.96 -32.44
C LEU A 282 12.13 26.34 -32.70
N GLN A 283 12.21 27.28 -31.73
CA GLN A 283 11.67 28.64 -31.89
C GLN A 283 12.42 29.50 -32.92
N GLN A 284 13.66 29.15 -33.28
CA GLN A 284 14.41 29.84 -34.34
C GLN A 284 13.90 29.46 -35.74
N GLU A 285 13.21 28.32 -35.85
CA GLU A 285 12.62 27.83 -37.09
C GLU A 285 11.22 28.40 -37.35
N ARG A 286 10.72 28.21 -38.58
CA ARG A 286 9.34 28.58 -38.97
C ARG A 286 8.28 27.64 -38.36
N LEU A 287 8.12 27.67 -37.04
CA LEU A 287 7.10 26.90 -36.32
C LEU A 287 5.80 27.66 -36.08
N ASN A 288 4.71 26.92 -35.88
CA ASN A 288 3.47 27.46 -35.30
C ASN A 288 3.44 27.19 -33.79
N PRO A 289 3.75 28.19 -32.94
CA PRO A 289 3.86 27.97 -31.49
C PRO A 289 2.50 27.85 -30.80
N ASN A 290 1.42 28.21 -31.50
CA ASN A 290 0.04 28.11 -31.02
C ASN A 290 -0.69 26.91 -31.63
N ALA A 291 0.03 25.98 -32.27
CA ALA A 291 -0.55 24.70 -32.67
C ALA A 291 -1.14 24.01 -31.43
N SER A 292 -2.25 23.31 -31.62
CA SER A 292 -2.94 22.54 -30.59
C SER A 292 -2.97 21.08 -30.99
N ASP A 293 -2.86 20.19 -30.00
CA ASP A 293 -3.05 18.76 -30.20
C ASP A 293 -4.55 18.40 -30.38
N LYS A 294 -4.87 17.11 -30.48
CA LYS A 294 -6.26 16.62 -30.64
C LYS A 294 -7.16 16.93 -29.44
N LEU A 295 -6.60 17.22 -28.27
CA LEU A 295 -7.34 17.66 -27.09
C LEU A 295 -7.46 19.19 -27.03
N GLY A 296 -6.95 19.92 -28.04
CA GLY A 296 -6.90 21.39 -28.02
C GLY A 296 -5.76 21.95 -27.15
N CYS A 297 -4.90 21.10 -26.59
CA CYS A 297 -3.80 21.55 -25.74
C CYS A 297 -2.65 22.12 -26.59
N SER A 298 -2.27 23.36 -26.33
CA SER A 298 -1.06 23.96 -26.90
C SER A 298 0.19 23.61 -26.09
N ALA A 299 1.37 23.90 -26.62
CA ALA A 299 2.64 23.72 -25.91
C ALA A 299 2.68 24.46 -24.55
N LEU A 300 2.02 25.63 -24.45
CA LEU A 300 1.91 26.37 -23.18
C LEU A 300 1.04 25.64 -22.15
N HIS A 301 -0.02 24.93 -22.57
CA HIS A 301 -0.80 24.10 -21.66
C HIS A 301 0.07 22.99 -21.04
N LEU A 302 0.86 22.30 -21.87
CA LEU A 302 1.70 21.19 -21.43
C LEU A 302 2.83 21.65 -20.49
N ALA A 303 3.46 22.80 -20.79
CA ALA A 303 4.45 23.40 -19.91
C ALA A 303 3.84 23.85 -18.57
N ALA A 304 2.63 24.43 -18.60
CA ALA A 304 1.91 24.88 -17.42
C ALA A 304 1.42 23.72 -16.53
N ASP A 305 0.90 22.63 -17.11
CA ASP A 305 0.46 21.43 -16.36
C ASP A 305 1.62 20.78 -15.59
N ASN A 306 2.79 20.68 -16.23
CA ASN A 306 3.97 20.06 -15.62
C ASN A 306 4.82 21.03 -14.77
N GLY A 307 4.49 22.33 -14.74
CA GLY A 307 5.17 23.32 -13.90
C GLY A 307 6.53 23.79 -14.42
N HIS A 308 6.81 23.60 -15.72
CA HIS A 308 8.06 23.95 -16.38
C HIS A 308 8.19 25.47 -16.52
N SER A 309 8.48 26.13 -15.42
CA SER A 309 8.31 27.57 -15.23
C SER A 309 9.23 28.40 -16.12
N GLU A 310 10.43 27.90 -16.40
CA GLU A 310 11.39 28.54 -17.31
C GLU A 310 10.87 28.53 -18.76
N ILE A 311 10.30 27.40 -19.21
CA ILE A 311 9.64 27.32 -20.52
C ILE A 311 8.40 28.21 -20.55
N VAL A 312 7.59 28.23 -19.48
CA VAL A 312 6.44 29.14 -19.37
C VAL A 312 6.91 30.60 -19.51
N TYR A 313 7.95 31.00 -18.79
CA TYR A 313 8.55 32.34 -18.87
C TYR A 313 8.98 32.67 -20.31
N GLN A 314 9.79 31.81 -20.94
CA GLN A 314 10.29 31.99 -22.31
C GLN A 314 9.14 32.11 -23.33
N LEU A 315 8.05 31.36 -23.16
CA LEU A 315 6.87 31.45 -24.02
C LEU A 315 6.12 32.78 -23.80
N LEU A 316 5.97 33.23 -22.55
CA LEU A 316 5.24 34.45 -22.22
C LEU A 316 5.96 35.73 -22.68
N GLU A 317 7.29 35.73 -22.81
CA GLU A 317 8.03 36.86 -23.40
C GLU A 317 7.65 37.09 -24.89
N LYS A 318 7.20 36.05 -25.60
CA LYS A 318 6.85 36.17 -27.02
C LYS A 318 5.42 36.69 -27.18
N LYS A 319 5.27 37.89 -27.74
CA LYS A 319 3.95 38.52 -28.01
C LYS A 319 3.00 37.68 -28.88
N LYS A 320 3.54 36.79 -29.72
CA LYS A 320 2.74 35.93 -30.63
C LYS A 320 2.08 34.73 -29.92
N ILE A 321 2.46 34.40 -28.68
CA ILE A 321 1.85 33.28 -27.94
C ILE A 321 0.45 33.67 -27.47
N ARG A 322 -0.53 32.80 -27.76
CA ARG A 322 -1.93 32.92 -27.30
C ARG A 322 -2.05 32.36 -25.89
N VAL A 323 -1.89 33.22 -24.90
CA VAL A 323 -1.87 32.85 -23.46
C VAL A 323 -3.21 32.27 -22.99
N ASN A 324 -4.32 32.81 -23.50
CA ASN A 324 -5.68 32.38 -23.15
C ASN A 324 -6.25 31.30 -24.10
N SER A 325 -5.38 30.54 -24.77
CA SER A 325 -5.84 29.42 -25.62
C SER A 325 -6.67 28.43 -24.79
N ARG A 326 -7.70 27.84 -25.40
CA ARG A 326 -8.62 26.92 -24.72
C ARG A 326 -8.49 25.52 -25.31
N ASP A 327 -8.43 24.52 -24.43
CA ASP A 327 -8.51 23.11 -24.82
C ASP A 327 -9.95 22.71 -25.22
N CYS A 328 -10.17 21.43 -25.53
CA CYS A 328 -11.49 20.91 -25.91
C CYS A 328 -12.54 20.99 -24.78
N GLN A 329 -12.10 21.18 -23.54
CA GLN A 329 -12.95 21.41 -22.36
C GLN A 329 -13.02 22.90 -21.99
N GLY A 330 -12.54 23.80 -22.85
CA GLY A 330 -12.58 25.23 -22.60
C GLY A 330 -11.56 25.72 -21.56
N ARG A 331 -10.63 24.89 -21.10
CA ARG A 331 -9.68 25.20 -20.04
C ARG A 331 -8.43 25.88 -20.60
N THR A 332 -7.84 26.80 -19.85
CA THR A 332 -6.66 27.58 -20.23
C THR A 332 -5.37 27.03 -19.62
N PRO A 333 -4.16 27.44 -20.08
CA PRO A 333 -2.92 27.07 -19.43
C PRO A 333 -2.88 27.42 -17.93
N LEU A 334 -3.46 28.57 -17.55
CA LEU A 334 -3.58 28.97 -16.15
C LEU A 334 -4.45 27.99 -15.35
N TYR A 335 -5.54 27.48 -15.94
CA TYR A 335 -6.36 26.43 -15.32
C TYR A 335 -5.52 25.17 -15.04
N PHE A 336 -4.74 24.69 -16.00
CA PHE A 336 -3.91 23.49 -15.83
C PHE A 336 -2.86 23.70 -14.73
N ALA A 337 -2.14 24.83 -14.74
CA ALA A 337 -1.19 25.16 -13.69
C ALA A 337 -1.85 25.23 -12.31
N ALA A 338 -3.04 25.84 -12.22
CA ALA A 338 -3.78 25.95 -10.96
C ALA A 338 -4.28 24.60 -10.46
N HIS A 339 -4.82 23.75 -11.33
CA HIS A 339 -5.29 22.41 -11.03
C HIS A 339 -4.17 21.49 -10.52
N ARG A 340 -2.96 21.62 -11.08
CA ARG A 340 -1.78 20.83 -10.69
C ARG A 340 -0.99 21.42 -9.53
N GLY A 341 -1.33 22.62 -9.05
CA GLY A 341 -0.64 23.25 -7.93
C GLY A 341 0.71 23.87 -8.32
N GLN A 342 0.92 24.21 -9.59
CA GLN A 342 2.20 24.69 -10.12
C GLN A 342 2.41 26.17 -9.82
N ILE A 343 2.73 26.50 -8.56
CA ILE A 343 2.76 27.88 -8.04
C ILE A 343 3.62 28.85 -8.88
N LYS A 344 4.80 28.42 -9.33
CA LYS A 344 5.70 29.28 -10.14
C LYS A 344 5.08 29.58 -11.51
N ALA A 345 4.52 28.58 -12.18
CA ALA A 345 3.83 28.77 -13.46
C ALA A 345 2.56 29.63 -13.29
N VAL A 346 1.80 29.44 -12.20
CA VAL A 346 0.64 30.28 -11.87
C VAL A 346 1.04 31.74 -11.69
N LYS A 347 2.09 32.04 -10.91
CA LYS A 347 2.58 33.41 -10.72
C LYS A 347 2.98 34.06 -12.04
N LEU A 348 3.80 33.37 -12.85
CA LEU A 348 4.22 33.86 -14.17
C LEU A 348 3.04 34.13 -15.10
N LEU A 349 2.06 33.22 -15.14
CA LEU A 349 0.85 33.40 -15.96
C LEU A 349 -0.03 34.53 -15.42
N ALA A 350 -0.23 34.62 -14.11
CA ALA A 350 -1.09 35.64 -13.50
C ALA A 350 -0.50 37.06 -13.56
N GLU A 351 0.82 37.19 -13.48
CA GLU A 351 1.54 38.47 -13.63
C GLU A 351 1.61 38.95 -15.10
N CYS A 352 1.35 38.07 -16.07
CA CYS A 352 1.31 38.45 -17.47
C CYS A 352 0.01 39.22 -17.79
N ASN A 353 0.14 40.50 -18.16
CA ASN A 353 -0.99 41.39 -18.50
C ASN A 353 -1.94 40.86 -19.60
N ARG A 354 -1.52 39.87 -20.39
CA ARG A 354 -2.34 39.27 -21.46
C ARG A 354 -3.23 38.13 -20.95
N THR A 355 -3.07 37.71 -19.69
CA THR A 355 -3.78 36.57 -19.12
C THR A 355 -5.13 36.98 -18.57
N GLU A 356 -6.18 36.27 -18.97
CA GLU A 356 -7.52 36.42 -18.40
C GLU A 356 -7.72 35.41 -17.26
N LEU A 357 -7.77 35.88 -16.02
CA LEU A 357 -7.82 35.04 -14.82
C LEU A 357 -9.13 34.27 -14.63
N ASN A 358 -10.21 34.77 -15.22
CA ASN A 358 -11.58 34.35 -14.93
C ASN A 358 -12.19 33.46 -16.03
N ILE A 359 -11.39 32.99 -17.00
CA ILE A 359 -11.90 32.11 -18.06
C ILE A 359 -12.42 30.81 -17.43
N GLN A 360 -13.68 30.49 -17.72
CA GLN A 360 -14.35 29.28 -17.28
C GLN A 360 -14.22 28.17 -18.32
N GLY A 361 -13.92 26.94 -17.88
CA GLY A 361 -14.07 25.73 -18.69
C GLY A 361 -15.53 25.43 -19.04
N ASN A 362 -15.77 24.35 -19.77
CA ASN A 362 -17.11 23.91 -20.17
C ASN A 362 -17.99 23.52 -18.96
N ASP A 363 -17.37 23.11 -17.85
CA ASP A 363 -18.01 22.85 -16.56
C ASP A 363 -18.26 24.13 -15.73
N GLY A 364 -17.85 25.29 -16.25
CA GLY A 364 -17.91 26.60 -15.60
C GLY A 364 -16.81 26.82 -14.56
N ASN A 365 -15.86 25.90 -14.38
CA ASN A 365 -14.80 26.08 -13.38
C ASN A 365 -13.73 27.05 -13.88
N THR A 366 -13.35 28.01 -13.03
CA THR A 366 -12.20 28.90 -13.24
C THR A 366 -10.91 28.27 -12.67
N PRO A 367 -9.72 28.83 -12.94
CA PRO A 367 -8.49 28.39 -12.26
C PRO A 367 -8.59 28.41 -10.73
N LEU A 368 -9.31 29.39 -10.15
CA LEU A 368 -9.54 29.46 -8.70
C LEU A 368 -10.41 28.30 -8.19
N HIS A 369 -11.45 27.90 -8.93
CA HIS A 369 -12.23 26.71 -8.60
C HIS A 369 -11.36 25.45 -8.56
N ALA A 370 -10.53 25.26 -9.58
CA ALA A 370 -9.64 24.10 -9.66
C ALA A 370 -8.62 24.07 -8.50
N ALA A 371 -8.01 25.21 -8.18
CA ALA A 371 -7.08 25.32 -7.06
C ALA A 371 -7.75 25.06 -5.71
N ALA A 372 -8.98 25.56 -5.52
CA ALA A 372 -9.75 25.35 -4.29
C ALA A 372 -10.21 23.88 -4.13
N ASP A 373 -10.66 23.23 -5.21
CA ASP A 373 -11.08 21.82 -5.18
C ASP A 373 -9.89 20.86 -4.97
N CYS A 374 -8.72 21.21 -5.50
CA CYS A 374 -7.51 20.40 -5.36
C CYS A 374 -6.71 20.66 -4.07
N GLY A 375 -7.02 21.73 -3.32
CA GLY A 375 -6.37 22.02 -2.03
C GLY A 375 -5.07 22.81 -2.12
N HIS A 376 -4.79 23.46 -3.24
CA HIS A 376 -3.53 24.17 -3.48
C HIS A 376 -3.53 25.57 -2.86
N THR A 377 -3.26 25.64 -1.57
CA THR A 377 -3.39 26.89 -0.77
C THR A 377 -2.56 28.05 -1.30
N GLU A 378 -1.29 27.83 -1.65
CA GLU A 378 -0.41 28.89 -2.20
C GLU A 378 -0.88 29.39 -3.56
N VAL A 379 -1.43 28.50 -4.39
CA VAL A 379 -1.99 28.86 -5.70
C VAL A 379 -3.26 29.69 -5.53
N VAL A 380 -4.14 29.31 -4.60
CA VAL A 380 -5.33 30.10 -4.26
C VAL A 380 -4.91 31.51 -3.84
N GLU A 381 -3.94 31.63 -2.92
CA GLU A 381 -3.44 32.94 -2.47
C GLU A 381 -2.87 33.77 -3.63
N ALA A 382 -2.07 33.16 -4.51
CA ALA A 382 -1.50 33.87 -5.67
C ALA A 382 -2.58 34.36 -6.64
N LEU A 383 -3.59 33.54 -6.95
CA LEU A 383 -4.70 33.91 -7.82
C LEU A 383 -5.56 35.03 -7.21
N LEU A 384 -5.82 34.99 -5.90
CA LEU A 384 -6.56 36.04 -5.20
C LEU A 384 -5.78 37.36 -5.21
N LYS A 385 -4.47 37.34 -4.94
CA LYS A 385 -3.60 38.53 -5.06
C LYS A 385 -3.55 39.11 -6.46
N ALA A 386 -3.69 38.28 -7.49
CA ALA A 386 -3.77 38.72 -8.88
C ALA A 386 -5.14 39.33 -9.26
N GLY A 387 -6.13 39.32 -8.37
CA GLY A 387 -7.43 39.95 -8.60
C GLY A 387 -8.43 39.09 -9.38
N CYS A 388 -8.35 37.75 -9.27
CA CYS A 388 -9.40 36.90 -9.84
C CYS A 388 -10.74 37.10 -9.10
N ASN A 389 -11.85 36.86 -9.79
CA ASN A 389 -13.19 36.98 -9.19
C ASN A 389 -13.49 35.74 -8.34
N VAL A 390 -13.59 35.95 -7.03
CA VAL A 390 -13.79 34.90 -6.02
C VAL A 390 -15.21 34.32 -6.00
N ASN A 391 -16.21 35.03 -6.55
CA ASN A 391 -17.63 34.68 -6.45
C ASN A 391 -18.24 34.17 -7.77
N LEU A 392 -17.42 33.78 -8.75
CA LEU A 392 -17.94 33.19 -10.00
C LEU A 392 -18.59 31.84 -9.74
N HIS A 393 -19.75 31.62 -10.34
CA HIS A 393 -20.48 30.36 -10.26
C HIS A 393 -20.10 29.45 -11.42
N ASN A 394 -19.87 28.17 -11.14
CA ASN A 394 -19.68 27.16 -12.18
C ASN A 394 -21.01 26.69 -12.81
N SER A 395 -20.93 25.96 -13.94
CA SER A 395 -22.12 25.57 -14.71
C SER A 395 -22.78 24.29 -14.20
N THR A 396 -22.06 23.45 -13.44
CA THR A 396 -22.56 22.12 -13.04
C THR A 396 -23.47 22.15 -11.82
N ARG A 397 -23.16 22.98 -10.82
CA ARG A 397 -23.94 23.09 -9.57
C ARG A 397 -24.11 24.54 -9.12
N SER A 398 -23.84 25.52 -9.98
CA SER A 398 -23.75 26.93 -9.58
C SER A 398 -22.83 27.11 -8.35
N GLY A 399 -21.75 26.34 -8.28
CA GLY A 399 -20.84 26.36 -7.12
C GLY A 399 -19.79 27.45 -7.28
N VAL A 400 -19.52 28.22 -6.21
CA VAL A 400 -18.35 29.11 -6.08
C VAL A 400 -17.16 28.37 -5.44
N PRO A 401 -15.91 28.86 -5.55
CA PRO A 401 -14.72 28.23 -4.96
C PRO A 401 -14.85 27.91 -3.46
N LEU A 402 -15.57 28.74 -2.70
CA LEU A 402 -15.83 28.52 -1.27
C LEU A 402 -16.61 27.21 -1.01
N HIS A 403 -17.55 26.83 -1.89
CA HIS A 403 -18.27 25.56 -1.78
C HIS A 403 -17.32 24.36 -1.88
N PHE A 404 -16.39 24.37 -2.83
CA PHE A 404 -15.42 23.30 -3.02
C PHE A 404 -14.46 23.19 -1.83
N ALA A 405 -13.93 24.32 -1.37
CA ALA A 405 -13.06 24.36 -0.20
C ALA A 405 -13.78 23.85 1.07
N ALA A 406 -15.06 24.21 1.25
CA ALA A 406 -15.86 23.80 2.38
C ALA A 406 -16.23 22.30 2.34
N ASP A 407 -16.61 21.77 1.18
CA ASP A 407 -16.90 20.34 0.98
C ASP A 407 -15.65 19.48 1.27
N ARG A 408 -14.50 19.88 0.72
CA ARG A 408 -13.22 19.19 0.93
C ARG A 408 -12.65 19.35 2.35
N GLY A 409 -13.06 20.39 3.08
CA GLY A 409 -12.59 20.67 4.43
C GLY A 409 -11.26 21.44 4.50
N PHE A 410 -10.91 22.19 3.45
CA PHE A 410 -9.65 22.94 3.38
C PHE A 410 -9.71 24.25 4.16
N VAL A 411 -9.49 24.16 5.47
CA VAL A 411 -9.57 25.27 6.43
C VAL A 411 -8.82 26.53 5.98
N LYS A 412 -7.55 26.41 5.57
CA LYS A 412 -6.73 27.57 5.15
C LYS A 412 -7.29 28.24 3.89
N ILE A 413 -7.80 27.46 2.94
CA ILE A 413 -8.40 27.99 1.70
C ILE A 413 -9.70 28.71 2.02
N VAL A 414 -10.55 28.15 2.89
CA VAL A 414 -11.77 28.82 3.37
C VAL A 414 -11.44 30.17 4.01
N GLN A 415 -10.43 30.21 4.88
CA GLN A 415 -9.99 31.47 5.52
C GLN A 415 -9.48 32.49 4.51
N LEU A 416 -8.68 32.06 3.51
CA LEU A 416 -8.19 32.92 2.43
C LEU A 416 -9.33 33.47 1.58
N LEU A 417 -10.22 32.61 1.09
CA LEU A 417 -11.36 33.04 0.25
C LEU A 417 -12.23 34.07 0.99
N LEU A 418 -12.59 33.79 2.25
CA LEU A 418 -13.36 34.73 3.08
C LEU A 418 -12.59 36.02 3.42
N GLY A 419 -11.26 35.99 3.38
CA GLY A 419 -10.42 37.17 3.56
C GLY A 419 -10.30 38.07 2.32
N TYR A 420 -10.73 37.56 1.15
CA TYR A 420 -10.79 38.28 -0.12
C TYR A 420 -12.25 38.43 -0.59
N ASP A 421 -13.17 38.71 0.34
CA ASP A 421 -14.58 39.02 0.08
C ASP A 421 -15.38 37.92 -0.65
N ALA A 422 -15.06 36.64 -0.41
CA ALA A 422 -15.95 35.55 -0.80
C ALA A 422 -17.30 35.65 -0.07
N GLU A 423 -18.39 35.56 -0.82
CA GLU A 423 -19.74 35.59 -0.26
C GLU A 423 -20.00 34.33 0.58
N VAL A 424 -20.11 34.50 1.89
CA VAL A 424 -20.22 33.41 2.87
C VAL A 424 -21.47 32.54 2.66
N ASP A 425 -22.57 33.16 2.23
CA ASP A 425 -23.87 32.54 2.00
C ASP A 425 -24.22 32.40 0.52
N ALA A 426 -23.23 32.44 -0.38
CA ALA A 426 -23.43 32.14 -1.80
C ALA A 426 -24.18 30.82 -1.95
N LYS A 427 -25.17 30.77 -2.84
CA LYS A 427 -26.03 29.59 -3.02
C LYS A 427 -25.70 28.83 -4.29
N SER A 428 -25.54 27.51 -4.16
CA SER A 428 -25.52 26.57 -5.29
C SER A 428 -26.90 26.44 -5.96
N SER A 429 -26.98 25.68 -7.06
CA SER A 429 -28.23 25.40 -7.79
C SER A 429 -29.28 24.68 -6.93
N GLU A 430 -28.84 23.97 -5.89
CA GLU A 430 -29.68 23.32 -4.88
C GLU A 430 -29.99 24.24 -3.68
N GLY A 431 -29.64 25.52 -3.76
CA GLY A 431 -29.80 26.50 -2.68
C GLY A 431 -28.85 26.30 -1.50
N TRP A 432 -27.90 25.35 -1.59
CA TRP A 432 -26.96 25.05 -0.51
C TRP A 432 -25.83 26.07 -0.47
N THR A 433 -25.51 26.52 0.75
CA THR A 433 -24.36 27.37 1.09
C THR A 433 -23.14 26.55 1.50
N ALA A 434 -21.97 27.17 1.66
CA ALA A 434 -20.77 26.50 2.16
C ALA A 434 -20.98 25.79 3.51
N LEU A 435 -21.83 26.34 4.38
CA LEU A 435 -22.17 25.75 5.66
C LEU A 435 -22.96 24.42 5.50
N HIS A 436 -23.80 24.29 4.48
CA HIS A 436 -24.48 23.02 4.18
C HIS A 436 -23.49 21.93 3.78
N PHE A 437 -22.52 22.25 2.92
CA PHE A 437 -21.49 21.29 2.48
C PHE A 437 -20.60 20.87 3.65
N ALA A 438 -20.17 21.83 4.48
CA ALA A 438 -19.41 21.56 5.70
C ALA A 438 -20.20 20.67 6.68
N SER A 439 -21.49 20.96 6.88
CA SER A 439 -22.40 20.16 7.70
C SER A 439 -22.62 18.76 7.15
N ARG A 440 -22.69 18.57 5.83
CA ARG A 440 -22.88 17.24 5.22
C ARG A 440 -21.70 16.31 5.48
N LEU A 441 -20.48 16.82 5.33
CA LEU A 441 -19.26 16.03 5.38
C LEU A 441 -18.54 16.09 6.74
N GLY A 442 -19.16 16.67 7.76
CA GLY A 442 -18.60 16.71 9.12
C GLY A 442 -17.36 17.58 9.23
N ARG A 443 -17.25 18.66 8.44
CA ARG A 443 -16.10 19.58 8.45
C ARG A 443 -16.22 20.60 9.59
N THR A 444 -16.09 20.14 10.83
CA THR A 444 -16.37 20.94 12.04
C THR A 444 -15.63 22.28 12.08
N GLU A 445 -14.34 22.29 11.74
CA GLU A 445 -13.55 23.52 11.80
C GLU A 445 -13.92 24.51 10.70
N VAL A 446 -14.24 24.02 9.49
CA VAL A 446 -14.78 24.87 8.43
C VAL A 446 -16.13 25.44 8.84
N ALA A 447 -17.03 24.62 9.41
CA ALA A 447 -18.33 25.08 9.88
C ALA A 447 -18.18 26.17 10.96
N ARG A 448 -17.23 26.02 11.88
CA ARG A 448 -16.90 27.03 12.89
C ARG A 448 -16.51 28.36 12.24
N ILE A 449 -15.55 28.34 11.32
CA ILE A 449 -15.07 29.54 10.64
C ILE A 449 -16.18 30.22 9.84
N LEU A 450 -17.00 29.45 9.12
CA LEU A 450 -18.12 30.01 8.35
C LEU A 450 -19.10 30.74 9.26
N VAL A 451 -19.48 30.14 10.40
CA VAL A 451 -20.40 30.77 11.36
C VAL A 451 -19.77 31.98 12.05
N GLU A 452 -18.48 31.93 12.38
CA GLU A 452 -17.73 33.08 12.90
C GLU A 452 -17.63 34.24 11.90
N ARG A 453 -17.65 33.93 10.60
CA ARG A 453 -17.66 34.91 9.50
C ARG A 453 -19.08 35.29 9.05
N GLY A 454 -20.10 34.99 9.87
CA GLY A 454 -21.47 35.47 9.67
C GLY A 454 -22.35 34.61 8.76
N ALA A 455 -21.99 33.35 8.50
CA ALA A 455 -22.86 32.43 7.76
C ALA A 455 -24.22 32.28 8.47
N CYS A 456 -25.31 32.42 7.72
CA CYS A 456 -26.65 32.24 8.26
C CYS A 456 -26.90 30.76 8.62
N VAL A 457 -26.99 30.48 9.93
CA VAL A 457 -27.16 29.12 10.48
C VAL A 457 -28.48 28.45 10.07
N ASN A 458 -29.49 29.27 9.73
CA ASN A 458 -30.81 28.84 9.29
C ASN A 458 -31.02 29.00 7.78
N SER A 459 -29.94 29.21 7.00
CA SER A 459 -30.02 29.28 5.54
C SER A 459 -30.76 28.06 5.00
N SER A 460 -31.79 28.30 4.20
CA SER A 460 -32.60 27.23 3.60
C SER A 460 -32.18 26.97 2.15
N GLY A 461 -31.87 25.70 1.88
CA GLY A 461 -31.67 25.15 0.54
C GLY A 461 -32.99 24.69 -0.10
N ARG A 462 -32.89 23.95 -1.21
CA ARG A 462 -34.06 23.33 -1.86
C ARG A 462 -34.76 22.38 -0.88
N HIS A 463 -36.09 22.37 -0.92
CA HIS A 463 -36.95 21.60 0.00
C HIS A 463 -36.88 21.97 1.48
N GLY A 464 -36.37 23.16 1.81
CA GLY A 464 -36.33 23.64 3.19
C GLY A 464 -35.07 23.24 3.96
N TRP A 465 -34.15 22.46 3.37
CA TRP A 465 -33.00 21.89 4.10
C TRP A 465 -32.12 22.97 4.70
N THR A 466 -31.93 22.93 6.02
CA THR A 466 -30.98 23.79 6.74
C THR A 466 -29.69 23.03 7.06
N PRO A 467 -28.59 23.72 7.40
CA PRO A 467 -27.36 23.05 7.85
C PRO A 467 -27.57 22.14 9.06
N LEU A 468 -28.53 22.47 9.94
CA LEU A 468 -28.88 21.64 11.10
C LEU A 468 -29.57 20.34 10.69
N HIS A 469 -30.51 20.39 9.73
CA HIS A 469 -31.12 19.17 9.17
C HIS A 469 -30.06 18.24 8.59
N VAL A 470 -29.14 18.80 7.80
CA VAL A 470 -28.07 18.05 7.14
C VAL A 470 -27.12 17.43 8.19
N ALA A 471 -26.63 18.21 9.15
CA ALA A 471 -25.71 17.72 10.18
C ALA A 471 -26.37 16.63 11.06
N THR A 472 -27.64 16.83 11.43
CA THR A 472 -28.42 15.87 12.21
C THR A 472 -28.64 14.56 11.47
N ARG A 473 -29.05 14.60 10.20
CA ARG A 473 -29.23 13.39 9.39
C ARG A 473 -27.93 12.59 9.25
N MET A 474 -26.81 13.28 9.06
CA MET A 474 -25.50 12.65 8.86
C MET A 474 -24.79 12.24 10.17
N GLY A 475 -25.32 12.62 11.34
CA GLY A 475 -24.78 12.21 12.63
C GLY A 475 -23.60 13.06 13.14
N HIS A 476 -23.42 14.28 12.63
CA HIS A 476 -22.27 15.13 12.98
C HIS A 476 -22.51 15.96 14.24
N GLY A 477 -22.43 15.30 15.40
CA GLY A 477 -22.79 15.88 16.71
C GLY A 477 -22.08 17.20 17.06
N GLU A 478 -20.79 17.34 16.77
CA GLU A 478 -20.04 18.59 17.04
C GLU A 478 -20.55 19.78 16.22
N ILE A 479 -21.00 19.54 14.98
CA ILE A 479 -21.60 20.59 14.15
C ILE A 479 -23.00 20.92 14.65
N VAL A 480 -23.79 19.91 15.03
CA VAL A 480 -25.10 20.13 15.66
C VAL A 480 -24.95 21.01 16.92
N LYS A 481 -23.99 20.68 17.78
CA LYS A 481 -23.67 21.47 18.98
C LYS A 481 -23.27 22.91 18.66
N LEU A 482 -22.42 23.10 17.65
CA LEU A 482 -22.01 24.43 17.18
C LEU A 482 -23.21 25.24 16.70
N LEU A 483 -24.08 24.66 15.86
CA LEU A 483 -25.24 25.33 15.28
C LEU A 483 -26.26 25.71 16.35
N ILE A 484 -26.60 24.78 17.27
CA ILE A 484 -27.49 25.07 18.41
C ILE A 484 -26.90 26.16 19.30
N GLY A 485 -25.60 26.10 19.61
CA GLY A 485 -24.90 27.13 20.38
C GLY A 485 -24.87 28.51 19.71
N LYS A 486 -25.20 28.58 18.41
CA LYS A 486 -25.35 29.80 17.62
C LYS A 486 -26.81 30.06 17.24
N SER A 487 -27.74 29.55 18.05
CA SER A 487 -29.18 29.78 17.94
C SER A 487 -29.80 29.30 16.63
N ALA A 488 -29.31 28.20 16.06
CA ALA A 488 -30.01 27.50 14.99
C ALA A 488 -31.38 27.04 15.47
N ASP A 489 -32.41 27.27 14.65
CA ASP A 489 -33.79 26.92 15.00
C ASP A 489 -34.00 25.41 14.80
N VAL A 490 -34.24 24.72 15.92
CA VAL A 490 -34.45 23.26 15.97
C VAL A 490 -35.85 22.83 15.54
N GLY A 491 -36.76 23.79 15.31
CA GLY A 491 -38.15 23.56 14.93
C GLY A 491 -38.46 23.79 13.45
N ILE A 492 -37.50 24.27 12.64
CA ILE A 492 -37.71 24.44 11.19
C ILE A 492 -38.12 23.11 10.57
N GLU A 493 -39.19 23.14 9.78
CA GLU A 493 -39.70 21.97 9.07
C GLU A 493 -39.31 22.01 7.59
N LEU A 494 -39.03 20.84 7.01
CA LEU A 494 -38.90 20.68 5.56
C LEU A 494 -40.29 20.64 4.90
N GLU A 495 -40.33 20.62 3.55
CA GLU A 495 -41.59 20.52 2.78
C GLU A 495 -42.44 19.26 3.08
N ASP A 496 -41.85 18.22 3.67
CA ASP A 496 -42.55 17.02 4.12
C ASP A 496 -43.00 17.07 5.60
N GLY A 497 -42.70 18.17 6.29
CA GLY A 497 -42.98 18.43 7.71
C GLY A 497 -41.95 17.82 8.67
N ASN A 498 -40.85 17.23 8.18
CA ASN A 498 -39.84 16.68 9.06
C ASN A 498 -38.93 17.77 9.63
N ALA A 499 -38.95 17.95 10.95
CA ALA A 499 -37.96 18.72 11.71
C ALA A 499 -36.65 17.91 11.95
N PRO A 500 -35.52 18.54 12.37
CA PRO A 500 -34.25 17.84 12.59
C PRO A 500 -34.36 16.60 13.50
N LEU A 501 -35.19 16.66 14.55
CA LEU A 501 -35.36 15.54 15.50
C LEU A 501 -35.92 14.27 14.83
N HIS A 502 -36.75 14.39 13.78
CA HIS A 502 -37.24 13.25 12.99
C HIS A 502 -36.08 12.48 12.37
N PHE A 503 -35.11 13.19 11.78
CA PHE A 503 -33.92 12.58 11.18
C PHE A 503 -32.99 11.96 12.23
N ALA A 504 -32.82 12.59 13.39
CA ALA A 504 -32.02 12.03 14.49
C ALA A 504 -32.62 10.72 15.01
N ALA A 505 -33.95 10.69 15.14
CA ALA A 505 -34.70 9.53 15.60
C ALA A 505 -34.69 8.38 14.59
N GLN A 506 -34.92 8.67 13.30
CA GLN A 506 -34.88 7.67 12.23
C GLN A 506 -33.48 7.02 12.08
N ASN A 507 -32.42 7.84 12.07
CA ASN A 507 -31.05 7.35 11.87
C ASN A 507 -30.41 6.79 13.14
N GLY A 508 -31.00 7.04 14.31
CA GLY A 508 -30.55 6.50 15.58
C GLY A 508 -29.30 7.19 16.11
N HIS A 509 -29.37 8.52 16.31
CA HIS A 509 -28.27 9.34 16.84
C HIS A 509 -28.57 9.86 18.27
N PRO A 510 -28.32 9.06 19.33
CA PRO A 510 -28.73 9.40 20.70
C PRO A 510 -28.18 10.71 21.23
N GLU A 511 -26.91 11.01 20.95
CA GLU A 511 -26.23 12.23 21.40
C GLU A 511 -26.90 13.48 20.80
N ILE A 512 -27.24 13.42 19.51
CA ILE A 512 -27.93 14.51 18.81
C ILE A 512 -29.37 14.67 19.30
N ILE A 513 -30.06 13.57 19.59
CA ILE A 513 -31.39 13.61 20.18
C ILE A 513 -31.37 14.36 21.50
N THR A 514 -30.44 14.05 22.41
CA THR A 514 -30.29 14.77 23.68
C THR A 514 -30.06 16.26 23.44
N MET A 515 -29.14 16.62 22.54
CA MET A 515 -28.87 18.04 22.24
C MET A 515 -30.09 18.78 21.68
N LEU A 516 -30.86 18.15 20.78
CA LEU A 516 -32.07 18.76 20.20
C LEU A 516 -33.20 18.89 21.23
N LEU A 517 -33.40 17.88 22.09
CA LEU A 517 -34.40 17.92 23.16
C LEU A 517 -34.09 19.00 24.20
N ASP A 518 -32.82 19.11 24.59
CA ASP A 518 -32.34 20.14 25.52
C ASP A 518 -32.50 21.55 24.91
N ALA A 519 -32.39 21.67 23.58
CA ALA A 519 -32.64 22.89 22.82
C ALA A 519 -34.14 23.16 22.53
N GLY A 520 -35.05 22.33 23.06
CA GLY A 520 -36.50 22.56 22.97
C GLY A 520 -37.24 21.84 21.85
N ALA A 521 -36.59 20.96 21.08
CA ALA A 521 -37.27 20.17 20.04
C ALA A 521 -38.36 19.26 20.64
N SER A 522 -39.49 19.12 19.96
CA SER A 522 -40.62 18.32 20.42
C SER A 522 -40.54 16.88 19.90
N PRO A 523 -40.49 15.85 20.77
CA PRO A 523 -40.45 14.45 20.35
C PRO A 523 -41.81 13.91 19.86
N THR A 524 -42.90 14.67 20.03
CA THR A 524 -44.27 14.32 19.62
C THR A 524 -44.79 15.15 18.45
N GLN A 525 -43.96 16.03 17.88
CA GLN A 525 -44.31 16.79 16.67
C GLN A 525 -44.54 15.83 15.51
N LYS A 526 -45.64 16.01 14.77
CA LYS A 526 -46.01 15.14 13.65
C LYS A 526 -45.54 15.75 12.34
N ALA A 527 -44.88 14.95 11.50
CA ALA A 527 -44.57 15.37 10.13
C ALA A 527 -45.87 15.49 9.30
N HIS A 528 -45.99 16.53 8.48
CA HIS A 528 -47.21 16.79 7.69
C HIS A 528 -47.60 15.64 6.75
N ARG A 529 -46.65 15.02 6.04
CA ARG A 529 -46.97 14.00 5.02
C ARG A 529 -47.27 12.62 5.60
N THR A 530 -46.51 12.21 6.62
CA THR A 530 -46.59 10.85 7.17
C THR A 530 -47.38 10.78 8.47
N SER A 531 -47.66 11.94 9.09
CA SER A 531 -48.17 12.04 10.46
C SER A 531 -47.31 11.32 11.52
N ALA A 532 -46.10 10.90 11.16
CA ALA A 532 -45.18 10.20 12.06
C ALA A 532 -44.46 11.20 12.96
N THR A 533 -44.34 10.88 14.24
CA THR A 533 -43.53 11.62 15.20
C THR A 533 -42.08 11.10 15.22
N PRO A 534 -41.12 11.85 15.78
CA PRO A 534 -39.78 11.32 16.06
C PRO A 534 -39.82 10.02 16.87
N ILE A 535 -40.74 9.91 17.84
CA ILE A 535 -40.92 8.68 18.62
C ILE A 535 -41.39 7.51 17.76
N ASP A 536 -42.36 7.72 16.86
CA ASP A 536 -42.82 6.71 15.91
C ASP A 536 -41.66 6.25 15.02
N LEU A 537 -40.86 7.19 14.51
CA LEU A 537 -39.70 6.87 13.68
C LEU A 537 -38.66 6.06 14.45
N ALA A 538 -38.32 6.44 15.69
CA ALA A 538 -37.40 5.64 16.49
C ALA A 538 -37.94 4.23 16.79
N ALA A 539 -39.25 4.08 17.00
CA ALA A 539 -39.88 2.77 17.20
C ALA A 539 -39.85 1.92 15.92
N VAL A 540 -40.29 2.47 14.78
CA VAL A 540 -40.35 1.79 13.48
C VAL A 540 -38.96 1.34 13.02
N PHE A 541 -37.93 2.17 13.21
CA PHE A 541 -36.55 1.86 12.82
C PHE A 541 -35.75 1.12 13.92
N ASN A 542 -36.41 0.63 14.98
CA ASN A 542 -35.81 -0.11 16.09
C ASN A 542 -34.63 0.61 16.78
N ARG A 543 -34.74 1.93 16.98
CA ARG A 543 -33.74 2.75 17.66
C ARG A 543 -34.03 2.82 19.16
N HIS A 544 -33.81 1.72 19.87
CA HIS A 544 -34.18 1.56 21.29
C HIS A 544 -33.64 2.65 22.22
N VAL A 545 -32.36 3.04 22.06
CA VAL A 545 -31.74 4.09 22.89
C VAL A 545 -32.34 5.46 22.60
N SER A 546 -32.51 5.80 21.32
CA SER A 546 -33.14 7.03 20.85
C SER A 546 -34.58 7.14 21.35
N LEU A 547 -35.34 6.05 21.24
CA LEU A 547 -36.71 5.97 21.74
C LEU A 547 -36.76 6.19 23.26
N LYS A 548 -35.89 5.50 24.00
CA LYS A 548 -35.78 5.65 25.45
C LYS A 548 -35.49 7.09 25.86
N LEU A 549 -34.55 7.78 25.20
CA LEU A 549 -34.22 9.17 25.52
C LEU A 549 -35.39 10.12 25.29
N MET A 550 -36.14 9.94 24.20
CA MET A 550 -37.31 10.77 23.91
C MET A 550 -38.46 10.53 24.90
N LEU A 551 -38.76 9.28 25.23
CA LEU A 551 -39.75 8.94 26.27
C LEU A 551 -39.33 9.50 27.64
N GLN A 552 -38.03 9.40 27.96
CA GLN A 552 -37.50 9.97 29.21
C GLN A 552 -37.66 11.50 29.26
N SER A 553 -37.46 12.20 28.14
CA SER A 553 -37.68 13.64 28.07
C SER A 553 -39.14 14.03 28.28
N LEU A 554 -40.10 13.22 27.81
CA LEU A 554 -41.53 13.46 28.03
C LEU A 554 -41.88 13.32 29.52
N CYS A 555 -41.40 12.27 30.18
CA CYS A 555 -41.61 12.10 31.62
C CYS A 555 -41.00 13.24 32.44
N ARG A 556 -39.80 13.72 32.08
CA ARG A 556 -39.17 14.89 32.73
C ARG A 556 -40.02 16.15 32.59
N LYS A 557 -40.79 16.29 31.50
CA LYS A 557 -41.74 17.39 31.26
C LYS A 557 -43.12 17.14 31.90
N GLY A 558 -43.27 16.07 32.71
CA GLY A 558 -44.52 15.76 33.41
C GLY A 558 -45.60 15.10 32.54
N VAL A 559 -45.26 14.61 31.35
CA VAL A 559 -46.21 13.93 30.45
C VAL A 559 -46.42 12.50 30.92
N ASP A 560 -47.69 12.12 31.12
CA ASP A 560 -48.09 10.74 31.42
C ASP A 560 -48.08 9.89 30.14
N LEU A 561 -47.07 9.04 30.00
CA LEU A 561 -46.85 8.23 28.79
C LEU A 561 -48.01 7.30 28.47
N LEU A 562 -48.80 6.85 29.45
CA LEU A 562 -49.90 5.90 29.25
C LEU A 562 -51.17 6.58 28.71
N ASN A 563 -51.29 7.89 28.88
CA ASN A 563 -52.48 8.67 28.52
C ASN A 563 -52.22 9.69 27.40
N GLU A 564 -50.97 9.83 26.95
CA GLU A 564 -50.59 10.73 25.87
C GLU A 564 -51.09 10.21 24.51
N LYS A 565 -52.08 10.90 23.92
CA LYS A 565 -52.69 10.53 22.62
C LYS A 565 -51.66 10.39 21.49
N SER A 566 -50.57 11.17 21.57
CA SER A 566 -49.49 11.14 20.58
C SER A 566 -48.68 9.83 20.59
N LEU A 567 -48.87 8.96 21.60
CA LEU A 567 -48.15 7.70 21.79
C LEU A 567 -49.04 6.45 21.62
N GLU A 568 -50.30 6.61 21.17
CA GLU A 568 -51.26 5.51 21.00
C GLU A 568 -50.77 4.39 20.05
N SER A 569 -49.89 4.72 19.12
CA SER A 569 -49.24 3.81 18.16
C SER A 569 -48.15 2.93 18.78
N LEU A 570 -47.66 3.26 19.98
CA LEU A 570 -46.51 2.61 20.61
C LEU A 570 -46.90 1.45 21.53
N ASP A 571 -46.02 0.46 21.61
CA ASP A 571 -46.19 -0.70 22.51
C ASP A 571 -46.27 -0.26 23.98
N ARG A 572 -47.39 -0.60 24.64
CA ARG A 572 -47.66 -0.28 26.05
C ARG A 572 -46.62 -0.86 27.01
N THR A 573 -45.95 -1.95 26.65
CA THR A 573 -44.88 -2.53 27.49
C THR A 573 -43.68 -1.60 27.58
N LYS A 574 -43.22 -1.03 26.45
CA LYS A 574 -42.12 -0.06 26.39
C LYS A 574 -42.44 1.25 27.08
N LEU A 575 -43.71 1.69 27.03
CA LEU A 575 -44.19 2.88 27.75
C LEU A 575 -44.13 2.67 29.27
N LYS A 576 -44.59 1.50 29.76
CA LYS A 576 -44.49 1.12 31.18
C LYS A 576 -43.04 1.03 31.65
N GLU A 577 -42.17 0.38 30.88
CA GLU A 577 -40.74 0.28 31.20
C GLU A 577 -40.07 1.67 31.31
N ALA A 578 -40.40 2.60 30.40
CA ALA A 578 -39.87 3.96 30.44
C ALA A 578 -40.36 4.76 31.66
N GLN A 579 -41.62 4.58 32.07
CA GLN A 579 -42.23 5.25 33.22
C GLN A 579 -41.70 4.68 34.55
N GLU A 580 -41.51 3.37 34.64
CA GLU A 580 -40.87 2.69 35.79
C GLU A 580 -39.40 3.10 35.98
N LEU A 581 -38.68 3.42 34.91
CA LEU A 581 -37.31 3.92 34.98
C LEU A 581 -37.20 5.35 35.56
N LEU A 582 -38.32 6.06 35.71
CA LEU A 582 -38.40 7.45 36.16
C LEU A 582 -39.22 7.65 37.44
N SER A 583 -40.00 6.64 37.88
CA SER A 583 -40.69 6.69 39.16
C SER A 583 -39.66 6.85 40.28
N THR A 584 -39.83 7.90 41.06
CA THR A 584 -38.99 8.33 42.18
C THR A 584 -39.09 7.37 43.34
N ASP A 585 -38.43 6.22 43.18
CA ASP A 585 -37.85 5.45 44.26
C ASP A 585 -36.73 4.67 43.58
N ARG A 586 -35.47 4.95 43.93
CA ARG A 586 -34.41 3.98 43.69
C ARG A 586 -34.44 3.02 44.88
N PRO A 587 -35.10 1.85 44.82
CA PRO A 587 -34.45 0.73 45.45
C PRO A 587 -33.16 0.52 44.65
N GLN A 588 -32.04 0.38 45.35
CA GLN A 588 -31.01 -0.53 44.85
C GLN A 588 -31.76 -1.84 44.51
N ARG A 589 -32.15 -2.04 43.24
CA ARG A 589 -32.47 -3.39 42.76
C ARG A 589 -31.25 -4.19 43.16
N ASP A 590 -31.45 -5.10 44.10
CA ASP A 590 -30.42 -5.77 44.87
C ASP A 590 -29.23 -6.06 43.95
N THR A 591 -28.05 -5.52 44.25
CA THR A 591 -26.84 -5.69 43.43
C THR A 591 -26.61 -7.18 43.11
N LYS A 592 -27.14 -8.06 43.97
CA LYS A 592 -27.22 -9.50 43.75
C LYS A 592 -28.05 -9.93 42.54
N ILE A 593 -29.25 -9.39 42.37
CA ILE A 593 -30.13 -9.69 41.23
C ILE A 593 -29.49 -9.21 39.94
N ARG A 594 -28.95 -7.99 39.89
CA ARG A 594 -28.27 -7.48 38.69
C ARG A 594 -26.99 -8.24 38.36
N SER A 595 -26.26 -8.68 39.38
CA SER A 595 -25.09 -9.53 39.19
C SER A 595 -25.50 -10.87 38.58
N GLN A 596 -26.62 -11.44 39.03
CA GLN A 596 -27.20 -12.67 38.50
C GLN A 596 -27.67 -12.48 37.03
N GLU A 597 -28.42 -11.42 36.74
CA GLU A 597 -28.87 -11.10 35.37
C GLU A 597 -27.67 -10.89 34.42
N LEU A 598 -26.63 -10.18 34.88
CA LEU A 598 -25.41 -9.98 34.09
C LEU A 598 -24.68 -11.29 33.87
N HIS A 599 -24.59 -12.15 34.89
CA HIS A 599 -23.99 -13.49 34.76
C HIS A 599 -24.73 -14.33 33.71
N GLU A 600 -26.06 -14.32 33.73
CA GLU A 600 -26.91 -15.03 32.76
C GLU A 600 -26.73 -14.49 31.35
N ALA A 601 -26.78 -13.17 31.16
CA ALA A 601 -26.52 -12.54 29.86
C ALA A 601 -25.11 -12.85 29.33
N MET A 602 -24.11 -12.92 30.21
CA MET A 602 -22.76 -13.33 29.83
C MET A 602 -22.69 -14.82 29.45
N ASN A 603 -23.44 -15.70 30.11
CA ASN A 603 -23.55 -17.10 29.73
C ASN A 603 -24.20 -17.25 28.34
N GLU A 604 -25.29 -16.52 28.08
CA GLU A 604 -25.98 -16.50 26.77
C GLU A 604 -25.06 -15.97 25.65
N ALA A 605 -24.26 -14.95 25.93
CA ALA A 605 -23.24 -14.44 25.01
C ALA A 605 -22.04 -15.41 24.84
N GLY A 606 -22.03 -16.53 25.57
CA GLY A 606 -21.06 -17.60 25.48
C GLY A 606 -19.79 -17.37 26.30
N PHE A 607 -19.79 -16.51 27.31
CA PHE A 607 -18.70 -16.38 28.28
C PHE A 607 -18.80 -17.48 29.36
N ILE A 608 -18.72 -18.72 28.89
CA ILE A 608 -18.80 -19.95 29.67
C ILE A 608 -17.49 -20.73 29.57
N ARG A 609 -17.28 -21.66 30.52
CA ARG A 609 -16.03 -22.43 30.62
C ARG A 609 -15.82 -23.34 29.41
N GLU A 610 -16.89 -23.94 28.91
CA GLU A 610 -16.88 -24.85 27.76
C GLU A 610 -16.32 -24.15 26.53
N ARG A 611 -16.76 -22.92 26.26
CA ARG A 611 -16.27 -22.12 25.13
C ARG A 611 -14.80 -21.75 25.28
N CYS A 612 -14.35 -21.41 26.50
CA CYS A 612 -12.94 -21.17 26.79
C CYS A 612 -12.08 -22.42 26.50
N VAL A 613 -12.56 -23.61 26.88
CA VAL A 613 -11.91 -24.88 26.59
C VAL A 613 -11.87 -25.15 25.08
N THR A 614 -12.99 -24.94 24.37
CA THR A 614 -13.05 -25.12 22.91
C THR A 614 -12.12 -24.16 22.17
N GLN A 615 -12.09 -22.87 22.54
CA GLN A 615 -11.18 -21.89 21.95
C GLN A 615 -9.72 -22.24 22.23
N THR A 616 -9.43 -22.70 23.44
CA THR A 616 -8.09 -23.18 23.82
C THR A 616 -7.66 -24.39 22.98
N ALA A 617 -8.55 -25.37 22.79
CA ALA A 617 -8.29 -26.55 21.97
C ALA A 617 -8.09 -26.16 20.50
N MET A 618 -8.94 -25.28 19.96
CA MET A 618 -8.81 -24.75 18.60
C MET A 618 -7.48 -24.00 18.41
N SER A 619 -7.06 -23.21 19.40
CA SER A 619 -5.75 -22.54 19.39
C SER A 619 -4.61 -23.55 19.30
N HIS A 620 -4.67 -24.70 19.98
CA HIS A 620 -3.63 -25.73 19.85
C HIS A 620 -3.62 -26.40 18.48
N VAL A 621 -4.79 -26.76 17.95
CA VAL A 621 -4.90 -27.36 16.61
C VAL A 621 -4.39 -26.40 15.53
N LEU A 622 -4.73 -25.12 15.62
CA LEU A 622 -4.21 -24.10 14.71
C LEU A 622 -2.69 -23.94 14.83
N GLU A 623 -2.13 -23.96 16.04
CA GLU A 623 -0.68 -23.96 16.25
C GLU A 623 -0.01 -25.16 15.57
N GLU A 624 -0.56 -26.37 15.72
CA GLU A 624 -0.04 -27.59 15.08
C GLU A 624 -0.08 -27.50 13.54
N ILE A 625 -1.21 -27.06 12.98
CA ILE A 625 -1.37 -26.87 11.53
C ILE A 625 -0.32 -25.87 11.03
N ILE A 626 -0.18 -24.71 11.68
CA ILE A 626 0.77 -23.67 11.26
C ILE A 626 2.21 -24.16 11.34
N GLN A 627 2.58 -24.85 12.42
CA GLN A 627 3.93 -25.39 12.60
C GLN A 627 4.28 -26.45 11.56
N SER A 628 3.31 -27.30 11.17
CA SER A 628 3.52 -28.32 10.14
C SER A 628 3.81 -27.75 8.74
N HIS A 629 3.28 -26.56 8.43
CA HIS A 629 3.46 -25.91 7.13
C HIS A 629 4.66 -24.95 7.06
N SER A 630 5.02 -24.30 8.17
CA SER A 630 6.04 -23.25 8.20
C SER A 630 7.45 -23.75 8.53
N GLY A 631 7.60 -24.90 9.20
CA GLY A 631 8.88 -25.39 9.71
C GLY A 631 9.48 -24.55 10.87
N GLN A 632 8.80 -23.47 11.27
CA GLN A 632 9.17 -22.57 12.37
C GLN A 632 8.35 -22.88 13.63
N THR A 633 8.90 -22.59 14.80
CA THR A 633 8.19 -22.74 16.08
C THR A 633 7.36 -21.48 16.31
N MET A 634 6.06 -21.54 15.98
CA MET A 634 5.12 -20.42 16.13
C MET A 634 4.06 -20.74 17.19
N CYS A 635 3.72 -19.77 18.04
CA CYS A 635 2.65 -19.89 19.05
C CYS A 635 1.60 -18.79 18.86
N LEU A 636 0.32 -19.15 19.00
CA LEU A 636 -0.76 -18.17 19.08
C LEU A 636 -0.76 -17.54 20.48
N THR A 637 -0.84 -16.21 20.48
CA THR A 637 -0.82 -15.36 21.67
C THR A 637 -2.02 -14.42 21.67
N GLY A 638 -2.19 -13.64 22.74
CA GLY A 638 -3.27 -12.67 22.83
C GLY A 638 -4.65 -13.26 23.10
N SER A 639 -5.68 -12.43 22.90
CA SER A 639 -7.03 -12.65 23.45
C SER A 639 -7.70 -13.94 22.96
N PHE A 640 -7.49 -14.34 21.70
CA PHE A 640 -8.04 -15.60 21.16
C PHE A 640 -7.46 -16.84 21.89
N SER A 641 -6.16 -16.83 22.13
CA SER A 641 -5.44 -17.95 22.75
C SER A 641 -5.66 -18.08 24.26
N GLU A 642 -6.10 -16.99 24.91
CA GLU A 642 -6.38 -16.88 26.35
C GLU A 642 -7.69 -17.55 26.78
N GLY A 643 -8.59 -17.85 25.84
CA GLY A 643 -9.88 -18.54 26.04
C GLY A 643 -11.02 -17.68 26.60
N TRP A 644 -10.72 -16.56 27.26
CA TRP A 644 -11.70 -15.57 27.75
C TRP A 644 -11.68 -14.25 26.97
N GLY A 645 -10.93 -14.19 25.87
CA GLY A 645 -10.82 -12.99 25.04
C GLY A 645 -11.82 -12.96 23.89
N CYS A 646 -12.50 -11.82 23.72
CA CYS A 646 -13.52 -11.55 22.70
C CYS A 646 -13.03 -11.52 21.24
N SER A 647 -11.91 -12.16 20.90
CA SER A 647 -11.31 -12.08 19.55
C SER A 647 -12.18 -12.65 18.43
N LEU A 648 -13.41 -13.08 18.67
CA LEU A 648 -14.35 -13.42 17.59
C LEU A 648 -15.79 -13.07 17.91
N THR A 649 -16.11 -12.45 19.05
CA THR A 649 -17.47 -12.02 19.40
C THR A 649 -17.44 -10.88 20.41
N ARG A 650 -18.13 -9.78 20.09
CA ARG A 650 -18.46 -8.68 21.00
C ARG A 650 -19.38 -9.17 22.14
N LEU A 651 -19.56 -8.33 23.16
CA LEU A 651 -20.50 -8.59 24.27
C LEU A 651 -21.95 -8.77 23.81
N ASP A 652 -22.29 -8.29 22.61
CA ASP A 652 -23.60 -8.45 21.95
C ASP A 652 -23.72 -9.76 21.16
N GLY A 653 -22.73 -10.68 21.25
CA GLY A 653 -22.73 -11.96 20.55
C GLY A 653 -22.32 -11.89 19.07
N ILE A 654 -22.14 -10.69 18.50
CA ILE A 654 -21.79 -10.50 17.09
C ILE A 654 -20.29 -10.64 16.89
N VAL A 655 -19.88 -11.27 15.79
CA VAL A 655 -18.46 -11.43 15.44
C VAL A 655 -17.77 -10.08 15.23
N ASP A 656 -16.69 -9.84 15.99
CA ASP A 656 -15.87 -8.64 15.79
C ASP A 656 -15.01 -8.80 14.53
N LEU A 657 -15.42 -8.16 13.44
CA LEU A 657 -14.72 -8.19 12.14
C LEU A 657 -13.32 -7.54 12.18
N ASN A 658 -12.98 -6.82 13.25
CA ASN A 658 -11.67 -6.20 13.46
C ASN A 658 -10.83 -6.95 14.49
N SER A 659 -11.14 -8.23 14.73
CA SER A 659 -10.37 -9.04 15.65
C SER A 659 -9.08 -9.57 15.03
N ASP A 660 -7.98 -9.34 15.73
CA ASP A 660 -6.64 -9.74 15.31
C ASP A 660 -6.24 -11.07 15.99
N LEU A 661 -5.44 -11.87 15.26
CA LEU A 661 -4.81 -13.08 15.80
C LEU A 661 -3.33 -12.78 16.03
N ASP A 662 -2.92 -12.64 17.30
CA ASP A 662 -1.53 -12.35 17.62
C ASP A 662 -0.67 -13.62 17.53
N MET A 663 0.41 -13.58 16.76
CA MET A 663 1.33 -14.69 16.60
C MET A 663 2.73 -14.36 17.12
N THR A 664 3.32 -15.29 17.85
CA THR A 664 4.69 -15.17 18.35
C THR A 664 5.59 -16.23 17.71
N VAL A 665 6.64 -15.80 17.02
CA VAL A 665 7.62 -16.65 16.34
C VAL A 665 8.86 -16.82 17.19
N PHE A 666 9.20 -18.06 17.55
CA PHE A 666 10.39 -18.37 18.32
C PHE A 666 11.60 -18.59 17.43
N ILE A 667 12.64 -17.77 17.63
CA ILE A 667 13.92 -17.96 16.95
C ILE A 667 14.67 -19.13 17.59
N LYS A 668 14.98 -20.14 16.78
CA LYS A 668 15.80 -21.29 17.18
C LYS A 668 17.27 -20.86 17.30
N GLY A 669 17.96 -21.28 18.37
CA GLY A 669 19.43 -21.24 18.46
C GLY A 669 20.02 -20.52 19.66
N LEU A 670 19.45 -19.39 20.13
CA LEU A 670 20.04 -18.58 21.20
C LEU A 670 19.16 -18.54 22.46
N ARG A 671 19.76 -18.74 23.63
CA ARG A 671 19.13 -18.60 24.95
C ARG A 671 19.79 -17.48 25.75
N TYR A 672 19.01 -16.48 26.12
CA TYR A 672 19.46 -15.32 26.91
C TYR A 672 19.31 -15.56 28.42
N HIS A 673 20.15 -14.90 29.21
CA HIS A 673 20.20 -15.00 30.66
C HIS A 673 20.07 -13.61 31.29
N LEU A 674 19.20 -13.43 32.29
CA LEU A 674 19.06 -12.14 32.97
C LEU A 674 20.05 -12.04 34.14
N LYS A 675 20.90 -11.01 34.11
CA LYS A 675 21.93 -10.75 35.13
C LYS A 675 21.29 -10.65 36.52
N GLY A 676 21.70 -11.51 37.45
CA GLY A 676 21.19 -11.52 38.83
C GLY A 676 19.93 -12.35 39.07
N PHE A 677 19.21 -12.80 38.03
CA PHE A 677 17.95 -13.55 38.17
C PHE A 677 18.08 -15.04 37.80
N CYS A 678 19.10 -15.41 37.04
CA CYS A 678 19.36 -16.79 36.65
C CYS A 678 20.57 -17.37 37.41
N LYS A 679 20.46 -18.59 37.94
CA LYS A 679 21.58 -19.29 38.61
C LYS A 679 22.76 -19.55 37.65
N CYS A 680 22.52 -19.57 36.34
CA CYS A 680 23.53 -19.82 35.31
C CYS A 680 24.58 -18.70 35.17
N THR A 681 24.34 -17.49 35.71
CA THR A 681 25.30 -16.37 35.63
C THR A 681 26.39 -16.43 36.72
N LYS A 682 26.32 -17.40 37.64
CA LYS A 682 27.30 -17.61 38.73
C LYS A 682 28.21 -18.80 38.41
N LEU A 683 29.10 -18.68 37.42
CA LEU A 683 30.14 -19.68 37.17
C LEU A 683 31.51 -19.11 37.57
N LYS A 684 32.25 -19.83 38.43
CA LYS A 684 33.66 -19.54 38.73
C LYS A 684 34.53 -20.09 37.61
N GLU A 685 35.58 -19.36 37.25
CA GLU A 685 36.59 -19.80 36.28
C GLU A 685 37.25 -21.10 36.77
N SER A 686 37.34 -22.11 35.90
CA SER A 686 38.15 -23.31 36.08
C SER A 686 39.04 -23.43 34.84
N PRO A 687 40.37 -23.67 34.98
CA PRO A 687 41.29 -23.28 33.92
C PRO A 687 41.43 -24.26 32.73
N GLU A 688 40.80 -25.43 32.70
CA GLU A 688 41.36 -26.55 31.91
C GLU A 688 40.50 -27.12 30.76
N ASP A 689 39.39 -26.49 30.35
CA ASP A 689 38.59 -27.01 29.22
C ASP A 689 38.11 -25.91 28.25
N ASP A 690 38.60 -25.95 27.00
CA ASP A 690 38.31 -24.99 25.94
C ASP A 690 36.83 -24.97 25.51
N ASN A 691 36.15 -26.12 25.57
CA ASN A 691 34.71 -26.16 25.31
C ASN A 691 33.94 -25.43 26.42
N ARG A 692 34.40 -25.57 27.67
CA ARG A 692 33.82 -24.88 28.83
C ARG A 692 34.10 -23.38 28.81
N ARG A 693 35.28 -22.95 28.34
CA ARG A 693 35.60 -21.53 28.09
C ARG A 693 34.73 -20.93 27.00
N ARG A 694 34.50 -21.64 25.88
CA ARG A 694 33.57 -21.22 24.81
C ARG A 694 32.14 -21.07 25.32
N GLU A 695 31.67 -22.06 26.09
CA GLU A 695 30.33 -22.04 26.69
C GLU A 695 30.16 -20.91 27.73
N ILE A 696 31.18 -20.63 28.54
CA ILE A 696 31.19 -19.48 29.48
C ILE A 696 31.20 -18.15 28.71
N THR A 697 32.00 -18.03 27.65
CA THR A 697 32.09 -16.81 26.81
C THR A 697 30.77 -16.54 26.09
N GLU A 698 30.13 -17.59 25.55
CA GLU A 698 28.81 -17.49 24.91
C GLU A 698 27.72 -17.12 25.92
N ARG A 699 27.75 -17.70 27.13
CA ARG A 699 26.82 -17.35 28.23
C ARG A 699 27.02 -15.93 28.75
N GLN A 700 28.26 -15.45 28.86
CA GLN A 700 28.55 -14.07 29.24
C GLN A 700 28.06 -13.09 28.16
N ARG A 701 28.26 -13.39 26.87
CA ARG A 701 27.71 -12.58 25.75
C ARG A 701 26.18 -12.55 25.73
N ASN A 702 25.53 -13.64 26.14
CA ASN A 702 24.08 -13.76 26.18
C ASN A 702 23.47 -13.36 27.54
N THR A 703 24.25 -12.76 28.45
CA THR A 703 23.77 -12.23 29.73
C THR A 703 23.35 -10.77 29.57
N LEU A 704 22.09 -10.45 29.87
CA LEU A 704 21.49 -9.14 29.64
C LEU A 704 21.12 -8.45 30.97
N GLU A 705 21.22 -7.13 31.00
CA GLU A 705 20.76 -6.31 32.13
C GLU A 705 19.25 -6.09 32.06
N TYR A 706 18.55 -6.34 33.18
CA TYR A 706 17.11 -6.21 33.29
C TYR A 706 16.74 -5.07 34.24
N SER A 707 15.91 -4.14 33.78
CA SER A 707 15.41 -3.02 34.56
C SER A 707 13.98 -2.67 34.15
N GLN A 708 13.07 -2.51 35.11
CA GLN A 708 11.70 -2.05 34.89
C GLN A 708 10.92 -2.81 33.79
N GLY A 709 11.03 -4.15 33.74
CA GLY A 709 10.33 -4.98 32.75
C GLY A 709 11.01 -5.06 31.37
N HIS A 710 12.09 -4.31 31.16
CA HIS A 710 12.78 -4.18 29.89
C HIS A 710 14.24 -4.64 29.97
N VAL A 711 14.76 -5.01 28.82
CA VAL A 711 16.14 -5.43 28.60
C VAL A 711 16.71 -4.62 27.46
N LYS A 712 17.87 -3.98 27.68
CA LYS A 712 18.56 -3.22 26.63
C LYS A 712 19.08 -4.20 25.58
N PHE A 713 18.63 -4.03 24.33
CA PHE A 713 18.93 -4.96 23.25
C PHE A 713 18.93 -4.22 21.91
N SER A 714 20.08 -4.17 21.24
CA SER A 714 20.22 -3.64 19.89
C SER A 714 19.90 -4.74 18.87
N GLY A 715 18.63 -4.87 18.48
CA GLY A 715 18.17 -5.88 17.53
C GLY A 715 16.97 -5.41 16.72
N HIS A 716 16.50 -6.25 15.80
CA HIS A 716 15.44 -5.90 14.86
C HIS A 716 14.11 -5.58 15.58
N SER A 717 13.50 -4.45 15.24
CA SER A 717 12.14 -4.12 15.67
C SER A 717 11.12 -4.96 14.89
N SER A 718 10.17 -5.60 15.58
CA SER A 718 9.00 -6.17 14.92
C SER A 718 8.19 -5.05 14.28
N ASN A 719 7.99 -5.10 12.96
CA ASN A 719 7.06 -4.23 12.26
C ASN A 719 5.66 -4.87 12.32
N PRO A 720 4.58 -4.12 12.60
CA PRO A 720 3.23 -4.64 12.37
C PRO A 720 3.08 -5.02 10.90
N VAL A 721 2.47 -6.17 10.63
CA VAL A 721 2.34 -6.70 9.27
C VAL A 721 1.48 -5.76 8.42
N ARG A 722 1.96 -5.38 7.24
CA ARG A 722 1.16 -4.61 6.26
C ARG A 722 0.18 -5.57 5.57
N ASN A 723 -1.09 -5.15 5.49
CA ASN A 723 -2.15 -5.88 4.78
C ASN A 723 -1.68 -6.31 3.37
N PHE A 724 -1.77 -7.60 3.06
CA PHE A 724 -1.69 -8.07 1.68
C PHE A 724 -2.98 -7.66 0.93
N TYR A 725 -2.84 -7.03 -0.23
CA TYR A 725 -3.96 -6.71 -1.10
C TYR A 725 -4.61 -8.02 -1.62
N GLY A 726 -5.89 -8.22 -1.35
CA GLY A 726 -6.70 -9.26 -2.01
C GLY A 726 -7.40 -10.30 -1.12
N SER A 727 -7.18 -10.34 0.20
CA SER A 727 -7.94 -11.22 1.10
C SER A 727 -9.17 -10.49 1.68
N ILE A 728 -10.37 -10.99 1.35
CA ILE A 728 -11.66 -10.42 1.79
C ILE A 728 -12.03 -10.87 3.23
N LYS A 729 -11.20 -11.70 3.87
CA LYS A 729 -11.36 -12.10 5.28
C LYS A 729 -10.04 -11.87 6.04
N ARG A 730 -10.05 -10.94 6.99
CA ARG A 730 -8.93 -10.66 7.91
C ARG A 730 -9.00 -11.65 9.08
N PRO A 731 -7.86 -12.22 9.45
CA PRO A 731 -7.28 -11.88 10.74
C PRO A 731 -5.97 -11.13 10.47
N ALA A 732 -5.80 -9.94 11.04
CA ALA A 732 -4.47 -9.35 11.05
C ALA A 732 -3.60 -10.30 11.89
N MET A 733 -2.56 -10.87 11.26
CA MET A 733 -1.54 -11.62 11.98
C MET A 733 -0.46 -10.63 12.35
N ASP A 734 -0.42 -10.25 13.62
CA ASP A 734 0.71 -9.50 14.17
C ASP A 734 1.81 -10.50 14.54
N GLU A 735 2.93 -10.47 13.80
CA GLU A 735 4.08 -11.34 14.05
C GLU A 735 5.07 -10.68 15.03
N ALA A 736 5.07 -11.17 16.27
CA ALA A 736 6.08 -10.81 17.27
C ALA A 736 7.23 -11.83 17.26
N VAL A 737 8.47 -11.35 17.15
CA VAL A 737 9.66 -12.20 17.29
C VAL A 737 9.96 -12.41 18.78
N ALA A 738 10.10 -13.68 19.18
CA ALA A 738 10.47 -14.10 20.52
C ALA A 738 11.83 -14.81 20.57
N TYR A 739 12.64 -14.40 21.54
CA TYR A 739 13.92 -15.02 21.88
C TYR A 739 13.81 -15.83 23.15
N ASN A 740 14.45 -17.01 23.21
CA ASN A 740 14.42 -17.83 24.43
C ASN A 740 15.19 -17.16 25.56
N CYS A 741 14.59 -17.12 26.75
CA CYS A 741 15.21 -16.64 27.98
C CYS A 741 15.21 -17.76 29.03
N CYS A 742 16.26 -17.82 29.84
CA CYS A 742 16.49 -18.92 30.77
C CYS A 742 15.53 -18.96 31.96
N SER A 743 15.06 -17.81 32.43
CA SER A 743 14.16 -17.72 33.58
C SER A 743 13.41 -16.38 33.58
N TYR A 744 12.18 -16.38 34.09
CA TYR A 744 11.47 -15.13 34.36
C TYR A 744 12.19 -14.38 35.50
N PRO A 745 12.39 -13.05 35.40
CA PRO A 745 12.77 -12.24 36.54
C PRO A 745 11.61 -12.18 37.54
N ASP A 746 11.84 -11.68 38.75
CA ASP A 746 10.74 -11.38 39.66
C ASP A 746 9.85 -10.33 39.00
N MET A 747 8.61 -10.70 38.70
CA MET A 747 7.68 -9.92 37.87
C MET A 747 7.02 -8.84 38.73
N PRO A 748 7.42 -7.56 38.60
CA PRO A 748 6.79 -6.47 39.35
C PRO A 748 5.64 -5.96 38.50
N ILE A 749 4.42 -6.29 38.89
CA ILE A 749 3.25 -5.88 38.13
C ILE A 749 2.54 -4.79 38.92
N LEU A 750 2.71 -3.55 38.43
CA LEU A 750 2.51 -2.27 39.15
C LEU A 750 3.59 -2.07 40.23
N ASP A 751 3.98 -0.81 40.49
CA ASP A 751 5.19 -0.42 41.22
C ASP A 751 5.58 -1.35 42.39
N ALA A 752 6.87 -1.71 42.46
CA ALA A 752 7.44 -2.81 43.25
C ALA A 752 7.27 -2.69 44.78
N LYS A 753 6.57 -1.67 45.27
CA LYS A 753 6.35 -1.41 46.68
C LYS A 753 4.96 -1.78 47.19
N THR A 754 3.95 -2.03 46.34
CA THR A 754 2.56 -2.16 46.85
C THR A 754 1.70 -3.31 46.31
N THR A 755 2.21 -4.18 45.44
CA THR A 755 1.49 -5.38 44.97
C THR A 755 2.32 -6.64 45.18
N LYS A 756 2.21 -7.25 46.37
CA LYS A 756 2.74 -8.60 46.60
C LYS A 756 1.76 -9.60 46.01
N ILE A 757 1.99 -10.06 44.78
CA ILE A 757 1.50 -11.39 44.39
C ILE A 757 2.10 -12.37 45.40
N SER A 758 1.28 -13.11 46.14
CA SER A 758 1.78 -13.95 47.23
C SER A 758 2.85 -14.91 46.71
N LYS A 759 3.86 -15.19 47.56
CA LYS A 759 4.90 -16.18 47.27
C LYS A 759 4.28 -17.53 46.87
N VAL A 760 3.13 -17.87 47.44
CA VAL A 760 2.35 -19.08 47.13
C VAL A 760 1.80 -19.08 45.70
N CYS A 761 1.23 -17.95 45.25
CA CYS A 761 0.75 -17.81 43.88
C CYS A 761 1.92 -17.87 42.90
N MET A 762 3.01 -17.13 43.16
CA MET A 762 4.23 -17.20 42.36
C MET A 762 4.87 -18.60 42.35
N ASP A 763 4.83 -19.33 43.46
CA ASP A 763 5.37 -20.69 43.57
C ASP A 763 4.46 -21.73 42.89
N LYS A 764 3.15 -21.53 42.83
CA LYS A 764 2.23 -22.34 41.99
C LYS A 764 2.51 -22.10 40.51
N LEU A 765 2.63 -20.83 40.10
CA LEU A 765 2.94 -20.44 38.73
C LEU A 765 4.31 -20.93 38.27
N LYS A 766 5.32 -20.85 39.15
CA LYS A 766 6.67 -21.38 38.90
C LYS A 766 6.64 -22.91 38.81
N ARG A 767 5.93 -23.62 39.69
CA ARG A 767 5.84 -25.11 39.69
C ARG A 767 5.21 -25.67 38.41
N GLU A 768 4.15 -25.06 37.90
CA GLU A 768 3.51 -25.50 36.65
C GLU A 768 4.27 -25.05 35.39
N SER A 769 5.00 -23.92 35.46
CA SER A 769 5.86 -23.44 34.37
C SER A 769 7.13 -24.29 34.17
N LEU A 770 7.58 -25.04 35.19
CA LEU A 770 8.84 -25.79 35.15
C LEU A 770 8.81 -27.05 34.27
N ARG A 771 7.64 -27.52 33.80
CA ARG A 771 7.54 -28.70 32.93
C ARG A 771 7.79 -28.39 31.44
N HIS A 772 7.58 -27.16 30.99
CA HIS A 772 7.85 -26.74 29.60
C HIS A 772 8.34 -25.27 29.57
N ASN A 773 9.67 -25.12 29.57
CA ASN A 773 10.40 -23.85 29.48
C ASN A 773 10.03 -23.03 28.24
N SER A 774 9.53 -21.81 28.42
CA SER A 774 9.68 -20.73 27.44
C SER A 774 9.45 -19.34 28.06
N CYS A 775 10.27 -18.98 29.07
CA CYS A 775 10.50 -17.56 29.30
C CYS A 775 11.06 -16.97 27.99
N HIS A 776 10.53 -15.84 27.55
CA HIS A 776 10.91 -15.28 26.26
C HIS A 776 10.93 -13.76 26.27
N LEU A 777 11.79 -13.21 25.43
CA LEU A 777 11.92 -11.77 25.23
C LEU A 777 11.28 -11.41 23.89
N VAL A 778 10.43 -10.38 23.87
CA VAL A 778 9.73 -9.93 22.65
C VAL A 778 10.02 -8.47 22.34
N SER A 779 10.05 -8.14 21.05
CA SER A 779 10.30 -6.79 20.52
C SER A 779 9.08 -5.85 20.67
N ALA A 780 8.60 -5.62 21.89
CA ALA A 780 7.46 -4.73 22.15
C ALA A 780 7.82 -3.64 23.16
N ALA A 781 8.69 -2.71 22.73
CA ALA A 781 9.11 -1.55 23.52
C ALA A 781 8.03 -0.46 23.57
N PRO A 782 8.05 0.43 24.59
CA PRO A 782 7.21 1.63 24.61
C PRO A 782 7.48 2.54 23.39
N PRO A 783 6.51 3.38 22.98
CA PRO A 783 6.72 4.37 21.93
C PRO A 783 7.92 5.27 22.23
N GLY A 784 8.88 5.36 21.31
CA GLY A 784 10.13 6.12 21.48
C GLY A 784 11.32 5.30 22.00
N MET A 785 11.15 4.01 22.25
CA MET A 785 12.21 3.08 22.66
C MET A 785 12.33 1.86 21.70
N GLU A 786 11.67 1.90 20.54
CA GLU A 786 11.66 0.81 19.57
C GLU A 786 13.08 0.50 19.04
N GLY A 787 13.43 -0.79 18.95
CA GLY A 787 14.74 -1.24 18.45
C GLY A 787 15.91 -1.09 19.44
N LEU A 788 15.72 -0.44 20.58
CA LEU A 788 16.72 -0.27 21.64
C LEU A 788 16.49 -1.17 22.86
N TYR A 789 15.24 -1.60 23.08
CA TYR A 789 14.82 -2.41 24.20
C TYR A 789 13.87 -3.54 23.76
N ILE A 790 13.96 -4.68 24.44
CA ILE A 790 12.99 -5.79 24.35
C ILE A 790 12.39 -6.05 25.74
N ARG A 791 11.16 -6.58 25.79
CA ARG A 791 10.48 -6.87 27.07
C ARG A 791 10.49 -8.35 27.38
N VAL A 792 10.53 -8.71 28.67
CA VAL A 792 10.20 -10.08 29.09
C VAL A 792 8.69 -10.28 28.93
N SER A 793 8.29 -11.19 28.06
CA SER A 793 6.88 -11.46 27.77
C SER A 793 6.32 -12.53 28.68
N THR A 794 5.23 -12.22 29.35
CA THR A 794 4.45 -13.13 30.20
C THR A 794 3.29 -13.80 29.46
N ALA A 795 3.10 -13.50 28.17
CA ALA A 795 1.90 -13.90 27.42
C ALA A 795 1.61 -15.42 27.46
N LEU A 796 2.63 -16.27 27.38
CA LEU A 796 2.47 -17.73 27.47
C LEU A 796 2.15 -18.23 28.89
N LEU A 797 2.66 -17.53 29.92
CA LEU A 797 2.33 -17.82 31.31
C LEU A 797 0.89 -17.41 31.60
N GLU A 798 0.52 -16.19 31.18
CA GLU A 798 -0.84 -15.65 31.30
C GLU A 798 -1.87 -16.54 30.62
N LYS A 799 -1.58 -17.00 29.39
CA LYS A 799 -2.40 -17.96 28.62
C LYS A 799 -2.70 -19.24 29.39
N LYS A 800 -1.72 -19.77 30.15
CA LYS A 800 -1.93 -20.97 30.97
C LYS A 800 -2.78 -20.68 32.20
N MET A 801 -2.61 -19.52 32.80
CA MET A 801 -3.37 -19.12 34.00
C MET A 801 -4.84 -18.84 33.68
N THR A 802 -5.14 -18.11 32.61
CA THR A 802 -6.51 -17.74 32.25
C THR A 802 -7.39 -18.97 31.97
N ARG A 803 -6.79 -20.09 31.55
CA ARG A 803 -7.47 -21.38 31.35
C ARG A 803 -8.00 -22.02 32.64
N HIS A 804 -7.44 -21.65 33.79
CA HIS A 804 -7.82 -22.20 35.09
C HIS A 804 -8.85 -21.35 35.83
N LEU A 805 -9.26 -20.20 35.27
CA LEU A 805 -10.30 -19.38 35.85
C LEU A 805 -11.64 -20.12 35.82
N ASN A 806 -12.39 -20.01 36.91
CA ASN A 806 -13.79 -20.41 36.92
C ASN A 806 -14.63 -19.41 36.11
N VAL A 807 -15.92 -19.71 35.92
CA VAL A 807 -16.79 -18.91 35.05
C VAL A 807 -16.88 -17.46 35.53
N VAL A 808 -17.14 -17.24 36.82
CA VAL A 808 -17.29 -15.89 37.39
C VAL A 808 -15.97 -15.10 37.30
N GLN A 809 -14.83 -15.73 37.59
CA GLN A 809 -13.50 -15.13 37.44
C GLN A 809 -13.20 -14.72 35.99
N GLY A 810 -13.53 -15.59 35.03
CA GLY A 810 -13.39 -15.32 33.59
C GLY A 810 -14.30 -14.19 33.11
N GLN A 811 -15.52 -14.12 33.63
CA GLN A 811 -16.47 -13.03 33.35
C GLN A 811 -15.99 -11.69 33.92
N VAL A 812 -15.49 -11.65 35.16
CA VAL A 812 -14.87 -10.44 35.75
C VAL A 812 -13.71 -9.95 34.88
N LEU A 813 -12.80 -10.84 34.48
CA LEU A 813 -11.69 -10.50 33.57
C LEU A 813 -12.20 -9.87 32.26
N THR A 814 -13.24 -10.44 31.67
CA THR A 814 -13.84 -9.98 30.42
C THR A 814 -14.45 -8.59 30.56
N ILE A 815 -15.24 -8.37 31.62
CA ILE A 815 -15.87 -7.07 31.92
C ILE A 815 -14.80 -5.99 32.11
N LEU A 816 -13.77 -6.28 32.91
CA LEU A 816 -12.69 -5.32 33.17
C LEU A 816 -11.91 -4.97 31.89
N LYS A 817 -11.66 -5.95 31.00
CA LYS A 817 -11.02 -5.70 29.69
C LYS A 817 -11.87 -4.76 28.85
N TYR A 818 -13.19 -4.99 28.82
CA TYR A 818 -14.13 -4.14 28.09
C TYR A 818 -14.17 -2.71 28.65
N LEU A 819 -14.37 -2.53 29.96
CA LEU A 819 -14.47 -1.22 30.58
C LEU A 819 -13.19 -0.40 30.40
N THR A 820 -12.02 -1.03 30.58
CA THR A 820 -10.73 -0.37 30.41
C THR A 820 -10.51 0.09 28.95
N LYS A 821 -10.87 -0.75 27.96
CA LYS A 821 -10.69 -0.42 26.53
C LYS A 821 -11.72 0.58 26.02
N SER A 822 -13.00 0.38 26.32
CA SER A 822 -14.12 1.11 25.71
C SER A 822 -14.49 2.39 26.44
N VAL A 823 -14.27 2.44 27.76
CA VAL A 823 -14.67 3.58 28.62
C VAL A 823 -13.45 4.40 29.01
N VAL A 824 -12.41 3.77 29.56
CA VAL A 824 -11.26 4.51 30.13
C VAL A 824 -10.28 5.01 29.05
N ASN A 825 -9.93 4.15 28.08
CA ASN A 825 -8.95 4.50 27.03
C ASN A 825 -9.43 5.49 25.96
N LYS A 826 -10.75 5.73 25.82
CA LYS A 826 -11.26 6.78 24.92
C LYS A 826 -10.78 8.17 25.35
N ASN A 827 -10.50 8.37 26.65
CA ASN A 827 -10.21 9.68 27.22
C ASN A 827 -8.73 9.87 27.66
N LYS A 828 -7.95 8.79 27.92
CA LYS A 828 -6.50 8.88 28.25
C LYS A 828 -5.72 7.61 27.81
N ARG A 829 -4.59 7.76 27.10
CA ARG A 829 -3.78 6.65 26.51
C ARG A 829 -2.92 5.84 27.50
N ALA A 830 -3.30 5.72 28.78
CA ALA A 830 -2.40 5.19 29.83
C ALA A 830 -2.60 3.70 30.18
N LEU A 831 -3.82 3.15 30.14
CA LEU A 831 -4.08 1.77 30.61
C LEU A 831 -4.10 0.75 29.48
N LYS A 832 -3.28 -0.29 29.56
CA LYS A 832 -3.21 -1.41 28.61
C LYS A 832 -3.85 -2.70 29.16
N SER A 833 -4.16 -3.64 28.27
CA SER A 833 -4.81 -4.93 28.60
C SER A 833 -4.06 -5.77 29.64
N TYR A 834 -2.74 -5.62 29.78
CA TYR A 834 -1.99 -6.40 30.77
C TYR A 834 -2.28 -5.96 32.21
N HIS A 835 -2.61 -4.68 32.47
CA HIS A 835 -2.96 -4.21 33.81
C HIS A 835 -4.23 -4.90 34.33
N VAL A 836 -5.19 -5.15 33.44
CA VAL A 836 -6.42 -5.88 33.79
C VAL A 836 -6.11 -7.33 34.17
N LYS A 837 -5.16 -7.96 33.47
CA LYS A 837 -4.72 -9.33 33.79
C LYS A 837 -4.04 -9.40 35.16
N THR A 838 -3.23 -8.41 35.49
CA THR A 838 -2.64 -8.30 36.83
C THR A 838 -3.68 -8.20 37.92
N LEU A 839 -4.69 -7.36 37.68
CA LEU A 839 -5.76 -7.10 38.62
C LEU A 839 -6.56 -8.36 38.90
N ILE A 840 -6.90 -9.16 37.88
CA ILE A 840 -7.59 -10.44 38.10
C ILE A 840 -6.71 -11.42 38.90
N TYR A 841 -5.38 -11.43 38.71
CA TYR A 841 -4.49 -12.30 39.48
C TYR A 841 -4.41 -11.90 40.95
N TRP A 842 -4.38 -10.60 41.22
CA TRP A 842 -4.52 -10.10 42.58
C TRP A 842 -5.86 -10.53 43.19
N MET A 843 -6.97 -10.36 42.46
CA MET A 843 -8.29 -10.75 42.96
C MET A 843 -8.37 -12.25 43.28
N VAL A 844 -7.87 -13.14 42.42
CA VAL A 844 -7.88 -14.58 42.68
C VAL A 844 -7.09 -14.96 43.94
N ASN A 845 -6.12 -14.13 44.35
CA ASN A 845 -5.35 -14.36 45.57
C ASN A 845 -5.99 -13.76 46.83
N GLU A 846 -6.65 -12.60 46.71
CA GLU A 846 -7.18 -11.85 47.86
C GLU A 846 -8.67 -12.08 48.13
N VAL A 847 -9.44 -12.48 47.12
CA VAL A 847 -10.88 -12.71 47.24
C VAL A 847 -11.13 -14.16 47.61
N ALA A 848 -11.84 -14.38 48.73
CA ALA A 848 -12.16 -15.71 49.22
C ALA A 848 -12.94 -16.53 48.18
N GLU A 849 -12.77 -17.85 48.15
CA GLU A 849 -13.37 -18.72 47.12
C GLU A 849 -14.91 -18.63 47.11
N GLU A 850 -15.50 -18.40 48.29
CA GLU A 850 -16.93 -18.28 48.53
C GLU A 850 -17.52 -16.95 48.01
N GLU A 851 -16.69 -15.92 47.79
CA GLU A 851 -17.14 -14.64 47.22
C GLU A 851 -17.36 -14.73 45.69
N TRP A 852 -16.76 -15.71 45.01
CA TRP A 852 -16.84 -15.90 43.55
C TRP A 852 -18.17 -16.51 43.08
N MET A 853 -19.28 -15.91 43.50
CA MET A 853 -20.64 -16.33 43.17
C MET A 853 -21.22 -15.45 42.03
N PRO A 854 -22.09 -16.01 41.16
CA PRO A 854 -22.79 -15.26 40.11
C PRO A 854 -23.46 -13.97 40.59
N ASN A 855 -24.13 -14.02 41.74
CA ASN A 855 -24.80 -12.88 42.36
C ASN A 855 -23.84 -11.85 43.00
N ASN A 856 -22.52 -12.04 42.94
CA ASN A 856 -21.54 -11.05 43.38
C ASN A 856 -20.79 -10.40 42.21
N LEU A 857 -21.11 -10.75 40.97
CA LEU A 857 -20.37 -10.33 39.77
C LEU A 857 -20.10 -8.82 39.68
N ILE A 858 -21.10 -7.96 39.94
CA ILE A 858 -20.93 -6.50 39.90
C ILE A 858 -20.03 -6.03 41.06
N SER A 859 -20.26 -6.54 42.26
CA SER A 859 -19.46 -6.21 43.45
C SER A 859 -17.98 -6.59 43.26
N LEU A 860 -17.72 -7.74 42.64
CA LEU A 860 -16.36 -8.18 42.30
C LEU A 860 -15.69 -7.23 41.30
N VAL A 861 -16.41 -6.78 40.26
CA VAL A 861 -15.90 -5.80 39.29
C VAL A 861 -15.63 -4.45 39.97
N GLU A 862 -16.52 -3.98 40.84
CA GLU A 862 -16.32 -2.74 41.61
C GLU A 862 -15.10 -2.84 42.53
N LYS A 863 -14.94 -3.94 43.26
CA LYS A 863 -13.76 -4.23 44.12
C LYS A 863 -12.47 -4.16 43.31
N ALA A 864 -12.46 -4.71 42.10
CA ALA A 864 -11.32 -4.64 41.19
C ALA A 864 -11.02 -3.20 40.75
N LEU A 865 -12.04 -2.45 40.31
CA LEU A 865 -11.89 -1.09 39.82
C LEU A 865 -11.47 -0.12 40.94
N ASN A 866 -11.98 -0.29 42.16
CA ASN A 866 -11.55 0.48 43.32
C ASN A 866 -10.07 0.23 43.63
N LYS A 867 -9.64 -1.04 43.60
CA LYS A 867 -8.23 -1.37 43.76
C LYS A 867 -7.35 -0.73 42.68
N LEU A 868 -7.81 -0.75 41.43
CA LEU A 868 -7.12 -0.09 40.32
C LEU A 868 -7.05 1.44 40.52
N ALA A 869 -8.15 2.05 41.00
CA ALA A 869 -8.20 3.48 41.29
C ALA A 869 -7.23 3.86 42.43
N GLU A 870 -7.22 3.12 43.54
CA GLU A 870 -6.27 3.30 44.65
C GLU A 870 -4.81 3.22 44.18
N ASP A 871 -4.49 2.24 43.33
CA ASP A 871 -3.13 2.08 42.80
C ASP A 871 -2.75 3.24 41.86
N LEU A 872 -3.70 3.74 41.06
CA LEU A 872 -3.49 4.89 40.19
C LEU A 872 -3.37 6.22 40.96
N GLU A 873 -4.09 6.39 42.05
CA GLU A 873 -3.99 7.58 42.91
C GLU A 873 -2.65 7.64 43.64
N ARG A 874 -2.17 6.50 44.15
CA ARG A 874 -0.83 6.41 44.74
C ARG A 874 0.28 6.75 43.74
N LEU A 875 0.11 6.37 42.46
CA LEU A 875 1.05 6.69 41.39
C LEU A 875 1.07 8.17 40.98
N ARG A 876 0.05 8.97 41.31
CA ARG A 876 0.05 10.43 41.09
C ARG A 876 0.80 11.22 42.17
N GLY A 877 1.17 10.58 43.28
CA GLY A 877 1.89 11.18 44.41
C GLY A 877 3.42 11.01 44.39
N CYS A 878 4.01 10.46 43.33
CA CYS A 878 5.45 10.33 43.11
C CYS A 878 5.90 11.09 41.86
#